data_AF-A0A2E7FZA6-F1
#
_entry.id   AF-A0A2E7FZA6-F1
#
_cell.length_a   1.000
_cell.length_b   1.000
_cell.length_c   1.000
_cell.angle_alpha   90.00
_cell.angle_beta   90.00
_cell.angle_gamma   90.00
#
_symmetry.space_group_name_H-M   'P 1'
#
loop_
_entity.id
_entity.type
_entity.pdbx_description
1 polymer ?
#
loop_
_entity_poly.entity_id
_entity_poly.type
_entity_poly.pdbx_seq_one_letter_code
_entity_poly.pdbx_strand_id
1 'polypeptide(L)'
;MLVLSFLFFMSIFAGVGLASMFVKEDTTDDYLVAGRGMHPALAALSAVSTWNSGYMFIGFIGFTYMMGFTVIWLGLVSTIGQVVAWAWLYKFIQHEGHERGVRSLSSLVAEKAGAPEAKLAAVLSVLFLSIYAAAQLTSGGKALFVMMGWNEMTGILIGFVLVVAYCYAGGIRASIWTDAVQSCVMIVGSTILCWIALQEVGGFGGLASGLEAQDPVLTEFLPPDLRFGFSMWVFAFFLGGLGVAGQPQVVSRVMTLGSDSDRKQAMIWFFVWQTPFVVLMLIIGLASRVLFSEGSFDPELGLPVLAMETMPAIGVGMILASIFAATMSTADSQVLACTAAITDDIKPEWREDHKTTKMVTLVVAAFATMISIGGLYIPGGDSVFVLVVLAVYGLGGIFIPLLTIRWMGYKPDTTHSLVMMGSAFVGVIGWSFLGFAGADGIFPSVPGMGAAFIAHFVMNQIRTPEVSSLGRYNWPDGKKLGAVGSVIGLALLGGEVGYLVSAPDSSDSMGGVGDYTIDSTLFVDDFADGTEYVMDGDTVTLEFNTDTITSWENGDNVVGVRVLMAFDEDETSSGFCTASNNAADTITGTIIHDEYDETSQDSNANGQGAMVFETIWYNSTLAESGNSSGLSEAEIEAQLDADGDGLGAYTLEITVEADAGGRPGCTHSDDGEEINYTVQLLILDYTVGLAS
;
A
#
# COMPACT_ATOMS: atom_id res chain seq x y z
N MET A 1 -12.77 -9.70 -31.06
CA MET A 1 -12.92 -8.26 -31.39
C MET A 1 -12.22 -7.36 -30.38
N LEU A 2 -12.33 -7.62 -29.07
CA LEU A 2 -11.61 -6.89 -28.01
C LEU A 2 -10.10 -6.81 -28.27
N VAL A 3 -9.43 -7.95 -28.46
CA VAL A 3 -7.99 -8.01 -28.75
C VAL A 3 -7.59 -7.17 -29.95
N LEU A 4 -8.38 -7.20 -31.04
CA LEU A 4 -8.11 -6.39 -32.23
C LEU A 4 -8.23 -4.89 -31.95
N SER A 5 -9.21 -4.48 -31.15
CA SER A 5 -9.36 -3.08 -30.72
C SER A 5 -8.18 -2.64 -29.85
N PHE A 6 -7.81 -3.45 -28.86
CA PHE A 6 -6.65 -3.21 -28.02
C PHE A 6 -5.37 -3.06 -28.85
N LEU A 7 -5.09 -4.02 -29.74
CA LEU A 7 -3.92 -3.99 -30.62
C LEU A 7 -3.94 -2.80 -31.59
N PHE A 8 -5.11 -2.33 -32.02
CA PHE A 8 -5.24 -1.14 -32.85
C PHE A 8 -4.74 0.11 -32.11
N PHE A 9 -5.21 0.36 -30.87
CA PHE A 9 -4.73 1.49 -30.07
C PHE A 9 -3.24 1.36 -29.72
N MET A 10 -2.80 0.16 -29.34
CA MET A 10 -1.38 -0.13 -29.09
C MET A 10 -0.50 0.13 -30.31
N SER A 11 -0.99 -0.17 -31.52
CA SER A 11 -0.27 0.11 -32.77
C SER A 11 -0.15 1.61 -33.05
N ILE A 12 -1.16 2.41 -32.67
CA ILE A 12 -1.09 3.87 -32.74
C ILE A 12 0.02 4.40 -31.83
N PHE A 13 0.05 3.94 -30.56
CA PHE A 13 1.08 4.34 -29.61
C PHE A 13 2.48 3.94 -30.08
N ALA A 14 2.64 2.69 -30.51
CA ALA A 14 3.90 2.21 -31.05
C ALA A 14 4.36 3.01 -32.29
N GLY A 15 3.43 3.35 -33.20
CA GLY A 15 3.73 4.15 -34.39
C GLY A 15 4.24 5.55 -34.05
N VAL A 16 3.65 6.22 -33.05
CA VAL A 16 4.09 7.54 -32.58
C VAL A 16 5.46 7.45 -31.89
N GLY A 17 5.67 6.41 -31.07
CA GLY A 17 6.97 6.13 -30.45
C GLY A 17 8.07 5.93 -31.48
N LEU A 18 7.81 5.14 -32.53
CA LEU A 18 8.73 4.95 -33.65
C LEU A 18 8.99 6.26 -34.41
N ALA A 19 7.98 7.11 -34.59
CA ALA A 19 8.13 8.40 -35.25
C ALA A 19 9.12 9.32 -34.51
N SER A 20 9.12 9.28 -33.17
CA SER A 20 10.07 10.06 -32.36
C SER A 20 11.53 9.64 -32.57
N MET A 21 11.79 8.40 -32.98
CA MET A 21 13.15 7.90 -33.23
C MET A 21 13.81 8.57 -34.44
N PHE A 22 13.04 9.19 -35.34
CA PHE A 22 13.60 9.92 -36.49
C PHE A 22 14.13 11.31 -36.15
N VAL A 23 13.83 11.82 -34.95
CA VAL A 23 14.23 13.17 -34.51
C VAL A 23 15.13 13.16 -33.27
N LYS A 24 15.46 11.97 -32.74
CA LYS A 24 16.32 11.83 -31.56
C LYS A 24 17.80 12.05 -31.90
N GLU A 25 18.57 12.43 -30.89
CA GLU A 25 20.02 12.47 -30.93
C GLU A 25 20.59 11.38 -30.00
N ASP A 26 21.68 10.73 -30.39
CA ASP A 26 22.32 9.67 -29.59
C ASP A 26 23.22 10.27 -28.48
N THR A 27 22.63 11.07 -27.61
CA THR A 27 23.28 11.69 -26.45
C THR A 27 22.50 11.43 -25.16
N THR A 28 23.17 11.45 -24.00
CA THR A 28 22.49 11.27 -22.71
C THR A 28 21.56 12.45 -22.37
N ASP A 29 21.86 13.66 -22.84
CA ASP A 29 20.99 14.83 -22.62
C ASP A 29 19.68 14.74 -23.42
N ASP A 30 19.72 14.33 -24.70
CA ASP A 30 18.50 14.05 -25.45
C ASP A 30 17.71 12.87 -24.84
N TYR A 31 18.43 11.83 -24.41
CA TYR A 31 17.82 10.63 -23.83
C TYR A 31 17.08 10.86 -22.52
N LEU A 32 17.59 11.74 -21.64
CA LEU A 32 17.02 11.97 -20.30
C LEU A 32 16.20 13.26 -20.17
N VAL A 33 16.45 14.29 -21.00
CA VAL A 33 15.72 15.58 -20.93
C VAL A 33 15.33 16.18 -22.29
N ALA A 34 15.41 15.39 -23.38
CA ALA A 34 15.00 15.79 -24.74
C ALA A 34 15.63 17.12 -25.22
N GLY A 35 16.87 17.41 -24.79
CA GLY A 35 17.59 18.62 -25.17
C GLY A 35 16.92 19.94 -24.72
N ARG A 36 15.98 19.88 -23.76
CA ARG A 36 15.28 21.05 -23.18
C ARG A 36 14.51 21.93 -24.18
N GLY A 37 14.06 21.34 -25.28
CA GLY A 37 13.31 22.01 -26.34
C GLY A 37 11.89 21.48 -26.57
N MET A 38 11.29 20.82 -25.56
CA MET A 38 9.99 20.18 -25.74
C MET A 38 8.86 21.22 -25.77
N HIS A 39 7.88 21.01 -26.66
CA HIS A 39 6.71 21.88 -26.74
C HIS A 39 5.89 21.78 -25.43
N PRO A 40 5.47 22.91 -24.83
CA PRO A 40 4.79 22.94 -23.52
C PRO A 40 3.58 22.01 -23.40
N ALA A 41 2.77 21.94 -24.45
CA ALA A 41 1.58 21.08 -24.47
C ALA A 41 1.94 19.58 -24.39
N LEU A 42 2.99 19.15 -25.12
CA LEU A 42 3.41 17.74 -25.11
C LEU A 42 3.99 17.35 -23.75
N ALA A 43 4.86 18.20 -23.19
CA ALA A 43 5.41 17.98 -21.86
C ALA A 43 4.31 17.94 -20.77
N ALA A 44 3.28 18.78 -20.88
CA ALA A 44 2.17 18.83 -19.94
C ALA A 44 1.25 17.60 -20.05
N LEU A 45 0.84 17.21 -21.26
CA LEU A 45 0.03 16.02 -21.48
C LEU A 45 0.78 14.76 -21.04
N SER A 46 2.08 14.71 -21.30
CA SER A 46 2.96 13.65 -20.78
C SER A 46 3.00 13.63 -19.26
N ALA A 47 3.20 14.79 -18.62
CA ALA A 47 3.17 14.89 -17.16
C ALA A 47 1.82 14.44 -16.57
N VAL A 48 0.70 14.72 -17.24
CA VAL A 48 -0.64 14.25 -16.85
C VAL A 48 -0.77 12.74 -17.02
N SER A 49 -0.29 12.17 -18.13
CA SER A 49 -0.30 10.73 -18.36
C SER A 49 0.47 9.98 -17.25
N THR A 50 1.70 10.42 -17.00
CA THR A 50 2.58 9.88 -15.94
C THR A 50 2.01 10.11 -14.54
N TRP A 51 1.31 11.23 -14.30
CA TRP A 51 0.73 11.52 -12.99
C TRP A 51 -0.53 10.70 -12.70
N ASN A 52 -1.40 10.52 -13.70
CA ASN A 52 -2.58 9.67 -13.55
C ASN A 52 -2.14 8.23 -13.28
N SER A 53 -1.24 7.68 -14.09
CA SER A 53 -0.70 6.33 -13.90
C SER A 53 -1.75 5.22 -13.78
N GLY A 54 -1.31 3.99 -13.50
CA GLY A 54 -2.18 2.89 -13.08
C GLY A 54 -2.94 3.18 -11.80
N TYR A 55 -2.41 4.06 -10.93
CA TYR A 55 -3.11 4.52 -9.74
C TYR A 55 -4.49 5.09 -10.10
N MET A 56 -4.58 6.00 -11.06
CA MET A 56 -5.85 6.68 -11.33
C MET A 56 -6.92 5.76 -11.90
N PHE A 57 -6.53 4.70 -12.61
CA PHE A 57 -7.44 3.75 -13.23
C PHE A 57 -7.81 2.56 -12.35
N ILE A 58 -6.97 2.24 -11.35
CA ILE A 58 -7.10 1.05 -10.52
C ILE A 58 -7.19 1.47 -9.04
N GLY A 59 -6.10 1.97 -8.45
CA GLY A 59 -6.05 2.31 -7.03
C GLY A 59 -6.99 3.45 -6.60
N PHE A 60 -7.13 4.52 -7.40
CA PHE A 60 -8.03 5.64 -7.11
C PHE A 60 -9.50 5.25 -7.31
N ILE A 61 -9.78 4.33 -8.24
CA ILE A 61 -11.10 3.76 -8.42
C ILE A 61 -11.48 2.95 -7.18
N GLY A 62 -10.59 2.06 -6.71
CA GLY A 62 -10.80 1.31 -5.48
C GLY A 62 -10.96 2.21 -4.25
N PHE A 63 -10.12 3.23 -4.12
CA PHE A 63 -10.25 4.19 -3.02
C PHE A 63 -11.56 4.98 -3.08
N THR A 64 -12.00 5.41 -4.26
CA THR A 64 -13.29 6.09 -4.44
C THR A 64 -14.48 5.17 -4.19
N TYR A 65 -14.35 3.91 -4.57
CA TYR A 65 -15.35 2.87 -4.32
C TYR A 65 -15.58 2.71 -2.81
N MET A 66 -14.50 2.69 -2.01
CA MET A 66 -14.59 2.54 -0.55
C MET A 66 -15.11 3.80 0.15
N MET A 67 -14.62 4.97 -0.26
CA MET A 67 -14.77 6.20 0.53
C MET A 67 -15.98 7.08 0.13
N GLY A 68 -16.64 6.80 -0.99
CA GLY A 68 -17.80 7.57 -1.43
C GLY A 68 -17.48 9.05 -1.71
N PHE A 69 -18.41 9.95 -1.36
CA PHE A 69 -18.32 11.38 -1.68
C PHE A 69 -17.19 12.12 -0.97
N THR A 70 -16.68 11.58 0.14
CA THR A 70 -15.58 12.19 0.91
C THR A 70 -14.30 12.36 0.08
N VAL A 71 -14.06 11.53 -0.95
CA VAL A 71 -12.88 11.59 -1.85
C VAL A 71 -12.83 12.90 -2.65
N ILE A 72 -13.92 13.66 -2.74
CA ILE A 72 -13.89 14.97 -3.39
C ILE A 72 -12.85 15.91 -2.76
N TRP A 73 -12.59 15.78 -1.45
CA TRP A 73 -11.56 16.56 -0.75
C TRP A 73 -10.16 16.22 -1.24
N LEU A 74 -9.87 14.94 -1.48
CA LEU A 74 -8.62 14.50 -2.11
C LEU A 74 -8.44 15.21 -3.44
N GLY A 75 -9.45 15.15 -4.32
CA GLY A 75 -9.40 15.78 -5.64
C GLY A 75 -9.19 17.30 -5.58
N LEU A 76 -9.99 18.01 -4.78
CA LEU A 76 -9.95 19.47 -4.69
C LEU A 76 -8.69 19.99 -4.00
N VAL A 77 -8.37 19.45 -2.82
CA VAL A 77 -7.29 19.98 -1.98
C VAL A 77 -5.92 19.59 -2.51
N SER A 78 -5.77 18.38 -3.06
CA SER A 78 -4.54 17.99 -3.76
C SER A 78 -4.33 18.85 -5.02
N THR A 79 -5.38 19.21 -5.75
CA THR A 79 -5.28 20.13 -6.90
C THR A 79 -4.74 21.50 -6.47
N ILE A 80 -5.18 22.02 -5.32
CA ILE A 80 -4.65 23.28 -4.76
C ILE A 80 -3.15 23.13 -4.45
N GLY A 81 -2.74 22.03 -3.81
CA GLY A 81 -1.32 21.72 -3.55
C GLY A 81 -0.49 21.67 -4.84
N GLN A 82 -1.03 21.05 -5.90
CA GLN A 82 -0.40 21.00 -7.22
C GLN A 82 -0.30 22.38 -7.87
N VAL A 83 -1.32 23.24 -7.75
CA VAL A 83 -1.27 24.62 -8.27
C VAL A 83 -0.14 25.39 -7.58
N VAL A 84 0.02 25.23 -6.27
CA VAL A 84 1.12 25.84 -5.49
C VAL A 84 2.48 25.30 -5.96
N ALA A 85 2.60 23.98 -6.15
CA ALA A 85 3.79 23.34 -6.68
C ALA A 85 4.17 23.90 -8.07
N TRP A 86 3.20 24.02 -8.98
CA TRP A 86 3.38 24.64 -10.30
C TRP A 86 3.73 26.12 -10.22
N ALA A 87 3.10 26.90 -9.36
CA ALA A 87 3.39 28.32 -9.25
C ALA A 87 4.83 28.58 -8.76
N TRP A 88 5.33 27.78 -7.81
CA TRP A 88 6.57 28.08 -7.08
C TRP A 88 7.67 27.04 -7.26
N LEU A 89 7.42 25.78 -6.91
CA LEU A 89 8.45 24.74 -6.90
C LEU A 89 8.90 24.36 -8.30
N TYR A 90 7.97 24.16 -9.24
CA TYR A 90 8.33 23.86 -10.63
C TYR A 90 9.03 25.01 -11.34
N LYS A 91 8.77 26.26 -10.93
CA LYS A 91 9.56 27.41 -11.41
C LYS A 91 11.02 27.30 -10.97
N PHE A 92 11.24 26.97 -9.69
CA PHE A 92 12.58 26.75 -9.15
C PHE A 92 13.29 25.58 -9.82
N ILE A 93 12.61 24.43 -9.90
CA ILE A 93 13.13 23.19 -10.49
C ILE A 93 13.52 23.40 -11.96
N GLN A 94 12.65 24.03 -12.77
CA GLN A 94 12.93 24.30 -14.18
C GLN A 94 14.14 25.23 -14.34
N HIS A 95 14.19 26.30 -13.55
CA HIS A 95 15.28 27.28 -13.63
C HIS A 95 16.62 26.66 -13.21
N GLU A 96 16.70 26.05 -12.04
CA GLU A 96 17.92 25.40 -11.55
C GLU A 96 18.33 24.21 -12.45
N GLY A 97 17.34 23.46 -12.93
CA GLY A 97 17.52 22.37 -13.89
C GLY A 97 18.26 22.81 -15.15
N HIS A 98 17.82 23.93 -15.72
CA HIS A 98 18.37 24.53 -16.91
C HIS A 98 19.74 25.19 -16.66
N GLU A 99 19.84 26.08 -15.67
CA GLU A 99 21.07 26.83 -15.35
C GLU A 99 22.26 25.91 -15.00
N ARG A 100 21.98 24.80 -14.31
CA ARG A 100 23.03 23.87 -13.85
C ARG A 100 23.23 22.69 -14.80
N GLY A 101 22.41 22.57 -15.85
CA GLY A 101 22.45 21.44 -16.78
C GLY A 101 22.28 20.09 -16.07
N VAL A 102 21.39 20.00 -15.08
CA VAL A 102 21.09 18.74 -14.38
C VAL A 102 19.93 18.01 -15.07
N ARG A 103 19.88 16.69 -14.88
CA ARG A 103 18.89 15.81 -15.53
C ARG A 103 18.08 14.97 -14.54
N SER A 104 18.52 14.89 -13.28
CA SER A 104 17.81 14.21 -12.20
C SER A 104 17.29 15.22 -11.16
N LEU A 105 16.16 14.89 -10.52
CA LEU A 105 15.67 15.67 -9.38
C LEU A 105 16.63 15.58 -8.19
N SER A 106 17.26 14.42 -7.98
CA SER A 106 18.25 14.17 -6.93
C SER A 106 19.46 15.12 -7.01
N SER A 107 19.88 15.51 -8.22
CA SER A 107 20.93 16.51 -8.39
C SER A 107 20.57 17.89 -7.81
N LEU A 108 19.27 18.24 -7.75
CA LEU A 108 18.82 19.55 -7.25
C LEU A 108 18.96 19.73 -5.74
N VAL A 109 19.12 18.64 -4.97
CA VAL A 109 19.33 18.73 -3.51
C VAL A 109 20.78 19.05 -3.12
N ALA A 110 21.72 18.95 -4.07
CA ALA A 110 23.14 19.22 -3.88
C ALA A 110 23.62 20.43 -4.70
N GLU A 111 24.80 20.97 -4.38
CA GLU A 111 25.49 21.98 -5.21
C GLU A 111 26.45 21.35 -6.24
N LYS A 112 26.89 20.10 -6.01
CA LYS A 112 27.85 19.40 -6.87
C LYS A 112 27.34 18.00 -7.20
N ALA A 113 27.55 17.58 -8.45
CA ALA A 113 27.25 16.22 -8.88
C ALA A 113 28.05 15.20 -8.04
N GLY A 114 27.41 14.10 -7.66
CA GLY A 114 28.03 13.04 -6.84
C GLY A 114 28.27 13.39 -5.37
N ALA A 115 27.78 14.53 -4.88
CA ALA A 115 27.82 14.86 -3.46
C ALA A 115 27.02 13.84 -2.62
N PRO A 116 27.39 13.59 -1.34
CA PRO A 116 26.72 12.58 -0.52
C PRO A 116 25.21 12.77 -0.40
N GLU A 117 24.75 14.02 -0.34
CA GLU A 117 23.32 14.34 -0.30
C GLU A 117 22.60 14.02 -1.62
N ALA A 118 23.19 14.30 -2.79
CA ALA A 118 22.63 13.87 -4.08
C ALA A 118 22.59 12.35 -4.21
N LYS A 119 23.63 11.66 -3.70
CA LYS A 119 23.69 10.19 -3.69
C LYS A 119 22.59 9.57 -2.83
N LEU A 120 22.36 10.09 -1.62
CA LEU A 120 21.28 9.61 -0.76
C LEU A 120 19.91 9.87 -1.41
N ALA A 121 19.68 11.08 -1.93
CA ALA A 121 18.45 11.40 -2.65
C ALA A 121 18.23 10.46 -3.85
N ALA A 122 19.29 10.12 -4.58
CA ALA A 122 19.23 9.20 -5.71
C ALA A 122 18.95 7.76 -5.29
N VAL A 123 19.58 7.25 -4.24
CA VAL A 123 19.30 5.90 -3.71
C VAL A 123 17.85 5.79 -3.25
N LEU A 124 17.36 6.77 -2.48
CA LEU A 124 15.97 6.81 -2.04
C LEU A 124 15.00 6.96 -3.22
N SER A 125 15.37 7.75 -4.23
CA SER A 125 14.59 7.87 -5.47
C SER A 125 14.45 6.53 -6.18
N VAL A 126 15.57 5.82 -6.37
CA VAL A 126 15.57 4.50 -7.02
C VAL A 126 14.70 3.52 -6.23
N LEU A 127 14.81 3.50 -4.89
CA LEU A 127 13.99 2.64 -4.04
C LEU A 127 12.49 2.88 -4.25
N PHE A 128 12.01 4.11 -4.02
CA PHE A 128 10.58 4.41 -4.11
C PHE A 128 10.04 4.34 -5.55
N LEU A 129 10.81 4.80 -6.54
CA LEU A 129 10.38 4.73 -7.94
C LEU A 129 10.35 3.30 -8.49
N SER A 130 11.23 2.41 -8.02
CA SER A 130 11.17 1.00 -8.42
C SER A 130 9.95 0.29 -7.83
N ILE A 131 9.57 0.61 -6.58
CA ILE A 131 8.30 0.15 -5.99
C ILE A 131 7.11 0.69 -6.78
N TYR A 132 7.13 1.97 -7.12
CA TYR A 132 6.06 2.58 -7.90
C TYR A 132 5.98 1.97 -9.31
N ALA A 133 7.11 1.75 -9.99
CA ALA A 133 7.15 1.09 -11.29
C ALA A 133 6.65 -0.36 -11.22
N ALA A 134 6.93 -1.07 -10.12
CA ALA A 134 6.36 -2.38 -9.88
C ALA A 134 4.82 -2.33 -9.82
N ALA A 135 4.26 -1.37 -9.07
CA ALA A 135 2.81 -1.17 -8.99
C ALA A 135 2.18 -0.87 -10.37
N GLN A 136 2.90 -0.20 -11.27
CA GLN A 136 2.43 0.04 -12.64
C GLN A 136 2.32 -1.25 -13.45
N LEU A 137 3.32 -2.12 -13.33
CA LEU A 137 3.31 -3.41 -14.01
C LEU A 137 2.21 -4.33 -13.44
N THR A 138 2.03 -4.34 -12.12
CA THR A 138 0.94 -5.07 -11.44
C THR A 138 -0.43 -4.57 -11.90
N SER A 139 -0.64 -3.24 -11.97
CA SER A 139 -1.87 -2.63 -12.50
C SER A 139 -2.18 -3.07 -13.94
N GLY A 140 -1.17 -3.13 -14.81
CA GLY A 140 -1.33 -3.68 -16.16
C GLY A 140 -1.64 -5.19 -16.18
N GLY A 141 -1.06 -5.94 -15.23
CA GLY A 141 -1.36 -7.35 -14.97
C GLY A 141 -2.82 -7.60 -14.61
N LYS A 142 -3.33 -6.93 -13.58
CA LYS A 142 -4.73 -7.00 -13.12
C LYS A 142 -5.70 -6.69 -14.26
N ALA A 143 -5.43 -5.65 -15.04
CA ALA A 143 -6.28 -5.28 -16.18
C ALA A 143 -6.34 -6.38 -17.27
N LEU A 144 -5.23 -7.05 -17.57
CA LEU A 144 -5.22 -8.17 -18.52
C LEU A 144 -5.93 -9.41 -17.97
N PHE A 145 -5.79 -9.66 -16.68
CA PHE A 145 -6.50 -10.74 -16.00
C PHE A 145 -8.00 -10.56 -16.10
N VAL A 146 -8.52 -9.40 -15.68
CA VAL A 146 -9.98 -9.16 -15.71
C VAL A 146 -10.53 -9.09 -17.12
N MET A 147 -9.87 -8.35 -18.03
CA MET A 147 -10.47 -8.03 -19.33
C MET A 147 -10.21 -9.10 -20.40
N MET A 148 -9.20 -9.96 -20.23
CA MET A 148 -8.84 -11.00 -21.20
C MET A 148 -8.70 -12.41 -20.60
N GLY A 149 -8.82 -12.57 -19.28
CA GLY A 149 -8.62 -13.85 -18.60
C GLY A 149 -7.18 -14.34 -18.65
N TRP A 150 -6.21 -13.44 -18.85
CA TRP A 150 -4.79 -13.80 -18.95
C TRP A 150 -4.14 -13.76 -17.57
N ASN A 151 -3.28 -14.72 -17.27
CA ASN A 151 -2.55 -14.72 -16.01
C ASN A 151 -1.82 -13.38 -15.77
N GLU A 152 -1.94 -12.80 -14.59
CA GLU A 152 -1.36 -11.49 -14.23
C GLU A 152 0.14 -11.39 -14.50
N MET A 153 0.90 -12.46 -14.24
CA MET A 153 2.33 -12.55 -14.54
C MET A 153 2.59 -12.34 -16.04
N THR A 154 1.75 -12.89 -16.91
CA THR A 154 1.86 -12.66 -18.35
C THR A 154 1.68 -11.19 -18.68
N GLY A 155 0.77 -10.52 -17.98
CA GLY A 155 0.56 -9.09 -18.15
C GLY A 155 1.71 -8.23 -17.66
N ILE A 156 2.29 -8.56 -16.51
CA ILE A 156 3.51 -7.92 -15.99
C ILE A 156 4.67 -8.05 -16.99
N LEU A 157 4.87 -9.24 -17.56
CA LEU A 157 5.93 -9.48 -18.55
C LEU A 157 5.69 -8.73 -19.87
N ILE A 158 4.44 -8.61 -20.32
CA ILE A 158 4.09 -7.77 -21.47
C ILE A 158 4.39 -6.30 -21.17
N GLY A 159 4.00 -5.82 -19.98
CA GLY A 159 4.32 -4.47 -19.50
C GLY A 159 5.82 -4.20 -19.53
N PHE A 160 6.64 -5.12 -18.99
CA PHE A 160 8.10 -5.04 -19.04
C PHE A 160 8.64 -4.91 -20.47
N VAL A 161 8.19 -5.77 -21.39
CA VAL A 161 8.65 -5.73 -22.79
C VAL A 161 8.31 -4.39 -23.44
N LEU A 162 7.12 -3.86 -23.19
CA LEU A 162 6.68 -2.58 -23.76
C LEU A 162 7.45 -1.40 -23.17
N VAL A 163 7.61 -1.35 -21.84
CA VAL A 163 8.43 -0.34 -21.15
C VAL A 163 9.86 -0.34 -21.69
N VAL A 164 10.49 -1.51 -21.81
CA VAL A 164 11.84 -1.64 -22.37
C VAL A 164 11.87 -1.18 -23.83
N ALA A 165 10.91 -1.59 -24.65
CA ALA A 165 10.87 -1.24 -26.07
C ALA A 165 10.87 0.28 -26.27
N TYR A 166 10.09 1.04 -25.49
CA TYR A 166 10.00 2.49 -25.63
C TYR A 166 11.16 3.24 -24.94
N CYS A 167 11.46 2.89 -23.68
CA CYS A 167 12.53 3.54 -22.91
C CYS A 167 13.89 3.34 -23.57
N TYR A 168 14.21 2.10 -23.90
CA TYR A 168 15.53 1.76 -24.44
C TYR A 168 15.70 2.31 -25.85
N ALA A 169 14.65 2.35 -26.68
CA ALA A 169 14.77 2.82 -28.05
C ALA A 169 14.89 4.35 -28.16
N GLY A 170 14.05 5.10 -27.41
CA GLY A 170 13.84 6.52 -27.68
C GLY A 170 13.89 7.47 -26.47
N GLY A 171 14.12 6.97 -25.25
CA GLY A 171 14.28 7.80 -24.05
C GLY A 171 13.07 8.70 -23.76
N ILE A 172 13.31 9.81 -23.06
CA ILE A 172 12.23 10.70 -22.61
C ILE A 172 11.49 11.37 -23.77
N ARG A 173 12.16 11.62 -24.91
CA ARG A 173 11.52 12.22 -26.09
C ARG A 173 10.44 11.31 -26.65
N ALA A 174 10.74 10.02 -26.79
CA ALA A 174 9.77 9.04 -27.25
C ALA A 174 8.62 8.89 -26.27
N SER A 175 8.96 8.78 -24.98
CA SER A 175 7.99 8.73 -23.87
C SER A 175 7.03 9.93 -23.94
N ILE A 176 7.51 11.17 -24.00
CA ILE A 176 6.64 12.36 -24.08
C ILE A 176 5.70 12.34 -25.29
N TRP A 177 6.18 11.87 -26.45
CA TRP A 177 5.35 11.79 -27.66
C TRP A 177 4.27 10.71 -27.56
N THR A 178 4.63 9.52 -27.06
CA THR A 178 3.65 8.45 -26.82
C THR A 178 2.64 8.87 -25.78
N ASP A 179 3.09 9.47 -24.68
CA ASP A 179 2.25 9.88 -23.57
C ASP A 179 1.20 10.92 -24.00
N ALA A 180 1.57 11.86 -24.88
CA ALA A 180 0.64 12.88 -25.35
C ALA A 180 -0.51 12.30 -26.19
N VAL A 181 -0.25 11.25 -26.97
CA VAL A 181 -1.29 10.56 -27.75
C VAL A 181 -2.09 9.62 -26.84
N GLN A 182 -1.41 8.93 -25.94
CA GLN A 182 -1.99 8.09 -24.91
C GLN A 182 -2.97 8.86 -24.01
N SER A 183 -2.60 10.06 -23.54
CA SER A 183 -3.46 10.91 -22.73
C SER A 183 -4.73 11.34 -23.46
N CYS A 184 -4.68 11.45 -24.80
CA CYS A 184 -5.86 11.72 -25.61
C CYS A 184 -6.80 10.50 -25.67
N VAL A 185 -6.25 9.29 -25.82
CA VAL A 185 -7.07 8.06 -25.80
C VAL A 185 -7.67 7.84 -24.41
N MET A 186 -6.88 8.04 -23.35
CA MET A 186 -7.32 7.91 -21.96
C MET A 186 -8.51 8.83 -21.65
N ILE A 187 -8.43 10.11 -22.00
CA ILE A 187 -9.52 11.05 -21.69
C ILE A 187 -10.78 10.76 -22.50
N VAL A 188 -10.64 10.37 -23.77
CA VAL A 188 -11.79 10.00 -24.62
C VAL A 188 -12.46 8.73 -24.11
N GLY A 189 -11.69 7.67 -23.84
CA GLY A 189 -12.20 6.41 -23.32
C GLY A 189 -12.92 6.60 -21.98
N SER A 190 -12.29 7.34 -21.06
CA SER A 190 -12.84 7.64 -19.74
C SER A 190 -14.11 8.50 -19.81
N THR A 191 -14.18 9.44 -20.76
CA THR A 191 -15.39 10.25 -20.97
C THR A 191 -16.55 9.39 -21.43
N ILE A 192 -16.32 8.47 -22.38
CA ILE A 192 -17.35 7.56 -22.88
C ILE A 192 -17.80 6.61 -21.75
N LEU A 193 -16.85 6.02 -21.02
CA LEU A 193 -17.17 5.11 -19.91
C LEU A 193 -17.93 5.83 -18.80
N CYS A 194 -17.50 7.02 -18.39
CA CYS A 194 -18.20 7.83 -17.39
C CYS A 194 -19.64 8.16 -17.82
N TRP A 195 -19.85 8.47 -19.10
CA TRP A 195 -21.20 8.71 -19.63
C TRP A 195 -22.07 7.45 -19.52
N ILE A 196 -21.55 6.29 -19.90
CA ILE A 196 -22.27 5.01 -19.81
C ILE A 196 -22.53 4.63 -18.35
N ALA A 197 -21.53 4.74 -17.48
CA ALA A 197 -21.63 4.49 -16.05
C ALA A 197 -22.77 5.30 -15.41
N LEU A 198 -22.84 6.60 -15.73
CA LEU A 198 -23.94 7.46 -15.28
C LEU A 198 -25.30 7.01 -15.81
N GLN A 199 -25.39 6.43 -17.02
CA GLN A 199 -26.66 5.90 -17.52
C GLN A 199 -27.09 4.64 -16.77
N GLU A 200 -26.16 3.72 -16.51
CA GLU A 200 -26.43 2.46 -15.79
C GLU A 200 -26.93 2.71 -14.37
N VAL A 201 -26.38 3.70 -13.67
CA VAL A 201 -26.82 4.06 -12.31
C VAL A 201 -28.02 5.01 -12.28
N GLY A 202 -28.63 5.35 -13.43
CA GLY A 202 -29.82 6.23 -13.45
C GLY A 202 -29.53 7.74 -13.30
N GLY A 203 -28.32 8.18 -13.65
CA GLY A 203 -27.84 9.56 -13.58
C GLY A 203 -27.31 9.92 -12.19
N PHE A 204 -27.01 11.21 -11.97
CA PHE A 204 -26.51 11.68 -10.66
C PHE A 204 -27.48 11.42 -9.51
N GLY A 205 -28.80 11.44 -9.77
CA GLY A 205 -29.81 11.12 -8.78
C GLY A 205 -29.75 9.65 -8.35
N GLY A 206 -29.68 8.74 -9.31
CA GLY A 206 -29.57 7.31 -9.03
C GLY A 206 -28.21 6.90 -8.45
N LEU A 207 -27.13 7.59 -8.83
CA LEU A 207 -25.81 7.46 -8.20
C LEU A 207 -25.89 7.79 -6.69
N ALA A 208 -26.43 8.95 -6.33
CA ALA A 208 -26.53 9.37 -4.94
C ALA A 208 -27.45 8.43 -4.14
N SER A 209 -28.64 8.12 -4.66
CA SER A 209 -29.57 7.23 -3.97
C SER A 209 -29.04 5.79 -3.87
N GLY A 210 -28.24 5.34 -4.84
CA GLY A 210 -27.65 4.00 -4.84
C GLY A 210 -26.56 3.88 -3.76
N LEU A 211 -25.73 4.90 -3.60
CA LEU A 211 -24.75 4.96 -2.52
C LEU A 211 -25.45 5.06 -1.15
N GLU A 212 -26.41 5.97 -0.99
CA GLU A 212 -27.17 6.16 0.25
C GLU A 212 -27.94 4.90 0.67
N ALA A 213 -28.44 4.13 -0.31
CA ALA A 213 -29.12 2.86 -0.05
C ALA A 213 -28.19 1.74 0.42
N GLN A 214 -26.90 1.81 0.09
CA GLN A 214 -25.89 0.88 0.61
C GLN A 214 -25.44 1.34 2.00
N ASP A 215 -25.04 2.60 2.11
CA ASP A 215 -24.68 3.24 3.37
C ASP A 215 -24.83 4.77 3.24
N PRO A 216 -25.63 5.43 4.10
CA PRO A 216 -25.76 6.89 4.13
C PRO A 216 -24.41 7.64 4.16
N VAL A 217 -23.42 7.11 4.88
CA VAL A 217 -22.08 7.70 5.04
C VAL A 217 -21.33 7.82 3.70
N LEU A 218 -21.62 6.98 2.70
CA LEU A 218 -21.02 7.07 1.36
C LEU A 218 -21.45 8.34 0.60
N THR A 219 -22.56 8.98 0.99
CA THR A 219 -23.02 10.25 0.42
C THR A 219 -22.65 11.48 1.23
N GLU A 220 -21.98 11.28 2.36
CA GLU A 220 -21.51 12.37 3.19
C GLU A 220 -20.26 13.01 2.61
N PHE A 221 -20.20 14.34 2.71
CA PHE A 221 -19.03 15.09 2.24
C PHE A 221 -17.96 15.19 3.32
N LEU A 222 -18.29 14.94 4.59
CA LEU A 222 -17.33 14.89 5.68
C LEU A 222 -17.15 13.42 6.09
N PRO A 223 -15.90 12.95 6.29
CA PRO A 223 -15.69 11.59 6.79
C PRO A 223 -16.06 11.49 8.29
N PRO A 224 -16.60 10.35 8.76
CA PRO A 224 -16.73 10.09 10.18
C PRO A 224 -15.36 9.90 10.85
N ASP A 225 -15.32 9.96 12.19
CA ASP A 225 -14.22 9.50 13.07
C ASP A 225 -12.77 9.87 12.69
N LEU A 226 -12.53 11.14 12.29
CA LEU A 226 -11.17 11.59 11.98
C LEU A 226 -10.27 11.64 13.24
N ARG A 227 -9.47 10.59 13.44
CA ARG A 227 -8.51 10.42 14.54
C ARG A 227 -7.63 11.65 14.82
N PHE A 228 -7.20 12.35 13.77
CA PHE A 228 -6.28 13.48 13.88
C PHE A 228 -6.94 14.85 13.62
N GLY A 229 -8.26 14.89 13.54
CA GLY A 229 -9.05 16.09 13.27
C GLY A 229 -9.11 16.47 11.79
N PHE A 230 -10.12 17.25 11.46
CA PHE A 230 -10.46 17.64 10.09
C PHE A 230 -9.37 18.46 9.41
N SER A 231 -8.78 19.40 10.16
CA SER A 231 -7.76 20.29 9.61
C SER A 231 -6.52 19.52 9.17
N MET A 232 -6.12 18.49 9.94
CA MET A 232 -4.95 17.68 9.61
C MET A 232 -5.23 16.78 8.41
N TRP A 233 -6.43 16.21 8.33
CA TRP A 233 -6.89 15.42 7.18
C TRP A 233 -6.88 16.24 5.88
N VAL A 234 -7.48 17.44 5.89
CA VAL A 234 -7.43 18.38 4.74
C VAL A 234 -5.98 18.75 4.41
N PHE A 235 -5.16 19.04 5.43
CA PHE A 235 -3.76 19.40 5.22
C PHE A 235 -2.93 18.25 4.61
N ALA A 236 -3.26 16.99 4.94
CA ALA A 236 -2.61 15.82 4.36
C ALA A 236 -2.81 15.76 2.83
N PHE A 237 -4.02 16.02 2.33
CA PHE A 237 -4.26 16.09 0.88
C PHE A 237 -3.54 17.25 0.22
N PHE A 238 -3.45 18.41 0.89
CA PHE A 238 -2.68 19.55 0.38
C PHE A 238 -1.20 19.19 0.23
N LEU A 239 -0.61 18.55 1.25
CA LEU A 239 0.78 18.07 1.20
C LEU A 239 0.96 16.97 0.15
N GLY A 240 -0.03 16.11 -0.04
CA GLY A 240 0.00 15.12 -1.12
C GLY A 240 0.04 15.77 -2.51
N GLY A 241 -0.79 16.78 -2.74
CA GLY A 241 -0.76 17.59 -3.96
C GLY A 241 0.52 18.39 -4.14
N LEU A 242 1.09 18.93 -3.06
CA LEU A 242 2.39 19.59 -3.09
C LEU A 242 3.51 18.59 -3.43
N GLY A 243 3.39 17.36 -2.94
CA GLY A 243 4.25 16.19 -3.16
C GLY A 243 4.52 15.86 -4.61
N VAL A 244 3.68 16.31 -5.55
CA VAL A 244 3.86 16.12 -6.99
C VAL A 244 5.17 16.76 -7.49
N ALA A 245 5.58 17.91 -6.95
CA ALA A 245 6.88 18.51 -7.28
C ALA A 245 8.09 17.73 -6.75
N GLY A 246 7.87 16.77 -5.86
CA GLY A 246 8.87 15.85 -5.34
C GLY A 246 9.02 14.58 -6.18
N GLN A 247 8.25 14.41 -7.25
CA GLN A 247 8.23 13.20 -8.08
C GLN A 247 9.21 13.31 -9.25
N PRO A 248 10.34 12.58 -9.25
CA PRO A 248 11.35 12.68 -10.31
C PRO A 248 10.80 12.40 -11.72
N GLN A 249 9.88 11.45 -11.85
CA GLN A 249 9.24 11.03 -13.10
C GLN A 249 8.35 12.12 -13.72
N VAL A 250 7.74 12.99 -12.90
CA VAL A 250 6.96 14.15 -13.36
C VAL A 250 7.89 15.35 -13.59
N VAL A 251 8.84 15.56 -12.68
CA VAL A 251 9.83 16.64 -12.78
C VAL A 251 10.64 16.57 -14.07
N SER A 252 10.99 15.37 -14.55
CA SER A 252 11.76 15.21 -15.78
C SER A 252 11.08 15.88 -16.99
N ARG A 253 9.74 15.89 -17.05
CA ARG A 253 8.98 16.62 -18.10
C ARG A 253 9.16 18.12 -17.97
N VAL A 254 9.09 18.64 -16.74
CA VAL A 254 9.31 20.07 -16.47
C VAL A 254 10.74 20.48 -16.81
N MET A 255 11.72 19.60 -16.59
CA MET A 255 13.10 19.83 -16.98
C MET A 255 13.32 19.84 -18.50
N THR A 256 12.39 19.31 -19.31
CA THR A 256 12.45 19.40 -20.78
C THR A 256 12.03 20.76 -21.34
N LEU A 257 11.51 21.66 -20.49
CA LEU A 257 11.04 22.99 -20.89
C LEU A 257 12.18 24.00 -20.86
N GLY A 258 12.31 24.79 -21.93
CA GLY A 258 13.41 25.74 -22.10
C GLY A 258 13.27 27.03 -21.29
N SER A 259 12.04 27.49 -21.00
CA SER A 259 11.82 28.78 -20.34
C SER A 259 10.68 28.78 -19.31
N ASP A 260 10.63 29.82 -18.45
CA ASP A 260 9.50 30.03 -17.53
C ASP A 260 8.18 30.32 -18.26
N SER A 261 8.24 30.86 -19.49
CA SER A 261 7.06 31.04 -20.34
C SER A 261 6.49 29.69 -20.76
N ASP A 262 7.37 28.78 -21.21
CA ASP A 262 7.01 27.41 -21.58
C ASP A 262 6.42 26.66 -20.39
N ARG A 263 7.03 26.81 -19.21
CA ARG A 263 6.51 26.26 -17.96
C ARG A 263 5.11 26.76 -17.59
N LYS A 264 4.84 28.07 -17.74
CA LYS A 264 3.50 28.63 -17.49
C LYS A 264 2.46 28.11 -18.49
N GLN A 265 2.84 27.95 -19.75
CA GLN A 265 1.96 27.35 -20.76
C GLN A 265 1.71 25.87 -20.45
N ALA A 266 2.74 25.12 -20.04
CA ALA A 266 2.63 23.73 -19.62
C ALA A 266 1.72 23.59 -18.39
N MET A 267 1.81 24.49 -17.41
CA MET A 267 0.90 24.52 -16.25
C MET A 267 -0.58 24.63 -16.67
N ILE A 268 -0.89 25.49 -17.64
CA ILE A 268 -2.27 25.63 -18.13
C ILE A 268 -2.74 24.33 -18.79
N TRP A 269 -1.93 23.76 -19.69
CA TRP A 269 -2.26 22.48 -20.33
C TRP A 269 -2.42 21.35 -19.32
N PHE A 270 -1.57 21.30 -18.29
CA PHE A 270 -1.64 20.30 -17.23
C PHE A 270 -3.00 20.35 -16.53
N PHE A 271 -3.46 21.51 -16.05
CA PHE A 271 -4.74 21.59 -15.34
C PHE A 271 -5.97 21.47 -16.24
N VAL A 272 -5.89 21.92 -17.50
CA VAL A 272 -6.95 21.71 -18.50
C VAL A 272 -7.16 20.22 -18.77
N TRP A 273 -6.11 19.40 -18.69
CA TRP A 273 -6.20 17.95 -18.91
C TRP A 273 -6.44 17.14 -17.63
N GLN A 274 -5.77 17.50 -16.53
CA GLN A 274 -5.85 16.79 -15.24
C GLN A 274 -7.22 16.95 -14.58
N THR A 275 -7.78 18.16 -14.55
CA THR A 275 -9.02 18.43 -13.79
C THR A 275 -10.20 17.61 -14.31
N PRO A 276 -10.46 17.55 -15.64
CA PRO A 276 -11.50 16.65 -16.15
C PRO A 276 -11.21 15.18 -15.83
N PHE A 277 -9.95 14.76 -15.89
CA PHE A 277 -9.57 13.38 -15.59
C PHE A 277 -9.97 12.96 -14.17
N VAL A 278 -9.69 13.82 -13.18
CA VAL A 278 -10.07 13.58 -11.79
C VAL A 278 -11.58 13.46 -11.63
N VAL A 279 -12.34 14.36 -12.25
CA VAL A 279 -13.81 14.31 -12.19
C VAL A 279 -14.37 13.04 -12.84
N LEU A 280 -13.84 12.63 -13.99
CA LEU A 280 -14.28 11.42 -14.70
C LEU A 280 -14.05 10.17 -13.84
N MET A 281 -12.88 10.04 -13.24
CA MET A 281 -12.51 8.86 -12.45
C MET A 281 -13.29 8.80 -11.13
N LEU A 282 -13.55 9.95 -10.49
CA LEU A 282 -14.43 10.03 -9.32
C LEU A 282 -15.81 9.46 -9.66
N ILE A 283 -16.42 9.92 -10.76
CA ILE A 283 -17.75 9.45 -11.16
C ILE A 283 -17.74 7.96 -11.48
N ILE A 284 -16.72 7.48 -12.20
CA ILE A 284 -16.58 6.05 -12.52
C ILE A 284 -16.46 5.21 -11.24
N GLY A 285 -15.61 5.59 -10.28
CA GLY A 285 -15.43 4.85 -9.03
C GLY A 285 -16.70 4.81 -8.17
N LEU A 286 -17.40 5.94 -8.05
CA LEU A 286 -18.69 6.01 -7.36
C LEU A 286 -19.74 5.14 -8.06
N ALA A 287 -19.79 5.16 -9.39
CA ALA A 287 -20.73 4.32 -10.15
C ALA A 287 -20.39 2.82 -9.99
N SER A 288 -19.10 2.47 -9.95
CA SER A 288 -18.67 1.10 -9.65
C SER A 288 -19.14 0.64 -8.26
N ARG A 289 -19.11 1.50 -7.23
CA ARG A 289 -19.66 1.17 -5.90
C ARG A 289 -21.16 0.88 -5.95
N VAL A 290 -21.92 1.66 -6.70
CA VAL A 290 -23.36 1.44 -6.87
C VAL A 290 -23.67 0.12 -7.59
N LEU A 291 -22.89 -0.21 -8.62
CA LEU A 291 -23.15 -1.36 -9.49
C LEU A 291 -22.63 -2.69 -8.94
N PHE A 292 -21.50 -2.67 -8.21
CA PHE A 292 -20.83 -3.86 -7.72
C PHE A 292 -20.75 -3.83 -6.21
N SER A 293 -21.83 -4.21 -5.50
CA SER A 293 -21.91 -4.10 -4.03
C SER A 293 -21.65 -5.42 -3.29
N GLU A 294 -21.15 -6.46 -3.98
CA GLU A 294 -20.87 -7.76 -3.36
C GLU A 294 -19.63 -7.66 -2.46
N GLY A 295 -19.70 -8.23 -1.24
CA GLY A 295 -18.64 -8.07 -0.23
C GLY A 295 -17.27 -8.62 -0.64
N SER A 296 -17.22 -9.59 -1.56
CA SER A 296 -15.98 -10.17 -2.08
C SER A 296 -15.42 -9.46 -3.32
N PHE A 297 -16.03 -8.35 -3.75
CA PHE A 297 -15.59 -7.63 -4.94
C PHE A 297 -14.33 -6.81 -4.65
N ASP A 298 -13.22 -7.08 -5.36
CA ASP A 298 -12.01 -6.24 -5.29
C ASP A 298 -12.33 -4.82 -5.84
N PRO A 299 -12.31 -3.78 -5.00
CA PRO A 299 -12.61 -2.40 -5.41
C PRO A 299 -11.72 -1.89 -6.55
N GLU A 300 -10.47 -2.36 -6.63
CA GLU A 300 -9.51 -1.97 -7.67
C GLU A 300 -9.93 -2.44 -9.08
N LEU A 301 -10.87 -3.39 -9.17
CA LEU A 301 -11.38 -3.94 -10.43
C LEU A 301 -12.63 -3.22 -10.95
N GLY A 302 -13.14 -2.22 -10.21
CA GLY A 302 -14.38 -1.50 -10.53
C GLY A 302 -14.45 -0.95 -11.95
N LEU A 303 -13.39 -0.30 -12.43
CA LEU A 303 -13.34 0.28 -13.78
C LEU A 303 -13.21 -0.78 -14.88
N PRO A 304 -12.28 -1.75 -14.79
CA PRO A 304 -12.19 -2.85 -15.75
C PRO A 304 -13.49 -3.65 -15.91
N VAL A 305 -14.15 -4.02 -14.80
CA VAL A 305 -15.39 -4.79 -14.81
C VAL A 305 -16.53 -3.96 -15.41
N LEU A 306 -16.66 -2.70 -15.01
CA LEU A 306 -17.66 -1.79 -15.58
C LEU A 306 -17.52 -1.68 -17.11
N ALA A 307 -16.30 -1.54 -17.61
CA ALA A 307 -16.07 -1.49 -19.05
C ALA A 307 -16.47 -2.80 -19.75
N MET A 308 -16.11 -3.95 -19.16
CA MET A 308 -16.44 -5.27 -19.70
C MET A 308 -17.94 -5.53 -19.81
N GLU A 309 -18.72 -5.10 -18.83
CA GLU A 309 -20.17 -5.34 -18.79
C GLU A 309 -20.96 -4.37 -19.67
N THR A 310 -20.50 -3.13 -19.81
CA THR A 310 -21.31 -2.05 -20.39
C THR A 310 -20.86 -1.60 -21.78
N MET A 311 -19.59 -1.80 -22.15
CA MET A 311 -19.06 -1.30 -23.42
C MET A 311 -19.05 -2.38 -24.51
N PRO A 312 -19.25 -2.00 -25.79
CA PRO A 312 -18.96 -2.90 -26.90
C PRO A 312 -17.46 -3.22 -26.95
N ALA A 313 -17.10 -4.34 -27.58
CA ALA A 313 -15.71 -4.83 -27.64
C ALA A 313 -14.66 -3.80 -28.11
N ILE A 314 -15.05 -2.83 -28.95
CA ILE A 314 -14.15 -1.73 -29.36
C ILE A 314 -13.85 -0.82 -28.17
N GLY A 315 -14.87 -0.43 -27.41
CA GLY A 315 -14.76 0.40 -26.20
C GLY A 315 -13.97 -0.30 -25.10
N VAL A 316 -14.23 -1.59 -24.87
CA VAL A 316 -13.46 -2.41 -23.92
C VAL A 316 -11.97 -2.40 -24.29
N GLY A 317 -11.63 -2.64 -25.56
CA GLY A 317 -10.24 -2.59 -26.01
C GLY A 317 -9.61 -1.19 -25.91
N MET A 318 -10.39 -0.11 -26.00
CA MET A 318 -9.94 1.27 -25.78
C MET A 318 -9.64 1.55 -24.30
N ILE A 319 -10.49 1.07 -23.38
CA ILE A 319 -10.27 1.17 -21.93
C ILE A 319 -9.05 0.37 -21.52
N LEU A 320 -8.93 -0.88 -21.97
CA LEU A 320 -7.74 -1.68 -21.74
C LEU A 320 -6.48 -0.97 -22.26
N ALA A 321 -6.53 -0.41 -23.48
CA ALA A 321 -5.43 0.38 -24.02
C ALA A 321 -5.15 1.66 -23.21
N SER A 322 -6.16 2.25 -22.56
CA SER A 322 -6.02 3.42 -21.70
C SER A 322 -5.34 3.08 -20.37
N ILE A 323 -5.65 1.93 -19.77
CA ILE A 323 -4.96 1.42 -18.58
C ILE A 323 -3.50 1.13 -18.91
N PHE A 324 -3.24 0.45 -20.04
CA PHE A 324 -1.88 0.21 -20.52
C PHE A 324 -1.13 1.51 -20.82
N ALA A 325 -1.80 2.46 -21.47
CA ALA A 325 -1.26 3.78 -21.73
C ALA A 325 -0.79 4.47 -20.45
N ALA A 326 -1.63 4.49 -19.40
CA ALA A 326 -1.33 5.12 -18.13
C ALA A 326 -0.19 4.42 -17.36
N THR A 327 -0.23 3.08 -17.31
CA THR A 327 0.77 2.28 -16.59
C THR A 327 2.14 2.33 -17.27
N MET A 328 2.19 2.18 -18.60
CA MET A 328 3.44 2.19 -19.35
C MET A 328 4.09 3.57 -19.40
N SER A 329 3.31 4.65 -19.59
CA SER A 329 3.79 6.04 -19.55
C SER A 329 4.29 6.47 -18.17
N THR A 330 3.99 5.68 -17.15
CA THR A 330 4.46 5.95 -15.79
C THR A 330 5.67 5.09 -15.48
N ALA A 331 5.61 3.79 -15.77
CA ALA A 331 6.72 2.87 -15.60
C ALA A 331 7.95 3.32 -16.41
N ASP A 332 7.76 3.74 -17.66
CA ASP A 332 8.85 4.23 -18.52
C ASP A 332 9.59 5.43 -17.90
N SER A 333 8.82 6.31 -17.29
CA SER A 333 9.23 7.57 -16.72
C SER A 333 9.94 7.41 -15.40
N GLN A 334 9.46 6.48 -14.59
CA GLN A 334 10.10 6.06 -13.35
C GLN A 334 11.43 5.38 -13.66
N VAL A 335 11.45 4.46 -14.63
CA VAL A 335 12.69 3.80 -15.08
C VAL A 335 13.71 4.83 -15.58
N LEU A 336 13.31 5.77 -16.44
CA LEU A 336 14.21 6.82 -16.93
C LEU A 336 14.68 7.78 -15.82
N ALA A 337 13.81 8.11 -14.86
CA ALA A 337 14.20 8.93 -13.71
C ALA A 337 15.18 8.22 -12.77
N CYS A 338 15.00 6.91 -12.54
CA CYS A 338 15.96 6.05 -11.87
C CYS A 338 17.28 5.98 -12.63
N THR A 339 17.24 5.84 -13.95
CA THR A 339 18.44 5.87 -14.80
C THR A 339 19.20 7.18 -14.59
N ALA A 340 18.52 8.33 -14.66
CA ALA A 340 19.14 9.63 -14.42
C ALA A 340 19.74 9.72 -13.01
N ALA A 341 19.02 9.27 -11.98
CA ALA A 341 19.51 9.25 -10.60
C ALA A 341 20.78 8.38 -10.45
N ILE A 342 20.83 7.23 -11.12
CA ILE A 342 22.00 6.34 -11.07
C ILE A 342 23.18 6.94 -11.85
N THR A 343 22.97 7.40 -13.09
CA THR A 343 24.06 7.86 -13.97
C THR A 343 24.59 9.24 -13.64
N ASP A 344 23.77 10.12 -13.04
CA ASP A 344 24.17 11.50 -12.78
C ASP A 344 24.56 11.73 -11.31
N ASP A 345 24.02 10.96 -10.37
CA ASP A 345 24.23 11.18 -8.94
C ASP A 345 25.00 10.05 -8.25
N ILE A 346 24.58 8.78 -8.44
CA ILE A 346 25.25 7.63 -7.77
C ILE A 346 26.61 7.36 -8.42
N LYS A 347 26.64 7.32 -9.75
CA LYS A 347 27.79 7.03 -10.59
C LYS A 347 27.98 8.11 -11.66
N PRO A 348 28.32 9.36 -11.26
CA PRO A 348 28.47 10.49 -12.18
C PRO A 348 29.52 10.25 -13.27
N GLU A 349 30.43 9.30 -13.11
CA GLU A 349 31.34 8.83 -14.15
C GLU A 349 30.64 8.25 -15.40
N TRP A 350 29.37 7.82 -15.29
CA TRP A 350 28.58 7.25 -16.39
C TRP A 350 27.70 8.28 -17.12
N ARG A 351 27.63 9.52 -16.60
CA ARG A 351 26.83 10.65 -17.10
C ARG A 351 26.87 10.85 -18.61
N GLU A 352 28.04 10.73 -19.23
CA GLU A 352 28.23 10.97 -20.67
C GLU A 352 28.31 9.66 -21.48
N ASP A 353 28.25 8.51 -20.83
CA ASP A 353 28.24 7.20 -21.50
C ASP A 353 26.80 6.81 -21.82
N HIS A 354 26.37 7.17 -23.03
CA HIS A 354 25.03 6.85 -23.53
C HIS A 354 24.76 5.33 -23.55
N LYS A 355 25.77 4.49 -23.85
CA LYS A 355 25.59 3.04 -23.88
C LYS A 355 25.34 2.49 -22.48
N THR A 356 26.12 2.93 -21.50
CA THR A 356 25.92 2.54 -20.10
C THR A 356 24.59 3.06 -19.57
N THR A 357 24.19 4.29 -19.92
CA THR A 357 22.87 4.85 -19.57
C THR A 357 21.73 3.95 -20.02
N LYS A 358 21.75 3.49 -21.27
CA LYS A 358 20.72 2.58 -21.80
C LYS A 358 20.73 1.21 -21.11
N MET A 359 21.91 0.70 -20.74
CA MET A 359 22.03 -0.55 -19.99
C MET A 359 21.44 -0.42 -18.59
N VAL A 360 21.67 0.71 -17.90
CA VAL A 360 21.07 1.01 -16.59
C VAL A 360 19.54 1.03 -16.70
N THR A 361 18.97 1.66 -17.74
CA THR A 361 17.50 1.62 -18.00
C THR A 361 16.96 0.19 -18.03
N LEU A 362 17.64 -0.73 -18.73
CA LEU A 362 17.21 -2.12 -18.80
C LEU A 362 17.29 -2.82 -17.43
N VAL A 363 18.36 -2.59 -16.67
CA VAL A 363 18.54 -3.17 -15.34
C VAL A 363 17.47 -2.67 -14.37
N VAL A 364 17.16 -1.37 -14.38
CA VAL A 364 16.11 -0.79 -13.54
C VAL A 364 14.74 -1.33 -13.92
N ALA A 365 14.42 -1.43 -15.22
CA ALA A 365 13.17 -2.03 -15.66
C ALA A 365 13.05 -3.49 -15.20
N ALA A 366 14.12 -4.28 -15.33
CA ALA A 366 14.13 -5.66 -14.85
C ALA A 366 13.97 -5.74 -13.32
N PHE A 367 14.59 -4.82 -12.58
CA PHE A 367 14.46 -4.75 -11.12
C PHE A 367 13.02 -4.41 -10.69
N ALA A 368 12.37 -3.44 -11.33
CA ALA A 368 10.96 -3.12 -11.06
C ALA A 368 10.03 -4.32 -11.37
N THR A 369 10.29 -5.04 -12.48
CA THR A 369 9.55 -6.26 -12.81
C THR A 369 9.74 -7.35 -11.77
N MET A 370 10.95 -7.54 -11.24
CA MET A 370 11.20 -8.51 -10.17
C MET A 370 10.43 -8.15 -8.89
N ILE A 371 10.35 -6.87 -8.53
CA ILE A 371 9.53 -6.42 -7.39
C ILE A 371 8.04 -6.72 -7.64
N SER A 372 7.53 -6.41 -8.83
CA SER A 372 6.13 -6.66 -9.20
C SER A 372 5.79 -8.15 -9.13
N ILE A 373 6.65 -9.02 -9.67
CA ILE A 373 6.47 -10.47 -9.59
C ILE A 373 6.55 -10.95 -8.13
N GLY A 374 7.47 -10.42 -7.33
CA GLY A 374 7.56 -10.75 -5.91
C GLY A 374 6.29 -10.38 -5.13
N GLY A 375 5.69 -9.23 -5.46
CA GLY A 375 4.44 -8.76 -4.85
C GLY A 375 3.24 -9.68 -5.07
N LEU A 376 3.21 -10.46 -6.16
CA LEU A 376 2.15 -11.45 -6.41
C LEU A 376 2.12 -12.61 -5.40
N TYR A 377 3.23 -12.83 -4.69
CA TYR A 377 3.40 -13.95 -3.76
C TYR A 377 3.42 -13.51 -2.30
N ILE A 378 3.12 -12.23 -2.04
CA ILE A 378 3.09 -11.66 -0.69
C ILE A 378 1.67 -11.11 -0.48
N PRO A 379 0.94 -11.52 0.56
CA PRO A 379 -0.39 -10.98 0.87
C PRO A 379 -0.38 -9.44 0.91
N GLY A 380 -1.29 -8.80 0.17
CA GLY A 380 -1.36 -7.34 0.01
C GLY A 380 -0.22 -6.69 -0.79
N GLY A 381 0.78 -7.47 -1.23
CA GLY A 381 1.94 -7.02 -2.00
C GLY A 381 1.63 -6.61 -3.44
N ASP A 382 0.42 -6.86 -3.91
CA ASP A 382 -0.10 -6.51 -5.24
C ASP A 382 -1.03 -5.28 -5.22
N SER A 383 -1.32 -4.70 -4.04
CA SER A 383 -2.17 -3.53 -3.88
C SER A 383 -1.58 -2.32 -4.61
N VAL A 384 -2.24 -1.88 -5.69
CA VAL A 384 -1.75 -0.76 -6.49
C VAL A 384 -1.86 0.53 -5.68
N PHE A 385 -2.96 0.73 -4.95
CA PHE A 385 -3.14 1.91 -4.10
C PHE A 385 -2.01 2.06 -3.07
N VAL A 386 -1.75 1.04 -2.25
CA VAL A 386 -0.79 1.10 -1.14
C VAL A 386 0.63 1.37 -1.64
N LEU A 387 1.07 0.65 -2.67
CA LEU A 387 2.41 0.79 -3.23
C LEU A 387 2.65 2.18 -3.82
N VAL A 388 1.65 2.73 -4.52
CA VAL A 388 1.75 4.07 -5.12
C VAL A 388 1.75 5.16 -4.05
N VAL A 389 0.84 5.07 -3.09
CA VAL A 389 0.73 5.99 -1.95
C VAL A 389 2.05 6.05 -1.17
N LEU A 390 2.63 4.89 -0.84
CA LEU A 390 3.91 4.81 -0.16
C LEU A 390 5.03 5.49 -0.95
N ALA A 391 5.13 5.21 -2.25
CA ALA A 391 6.18 5.77 -3.09
C ALA A 391 6.04 7.29 -3.29
N VAL A 392 4.84 7.77 -3.62
CA VAL A 392 4.56 9.19 -3.85
C VAL A 392 4.85 10.00 -2.59
N TYR A 393 4.36 9.54 -1.44
CA TYR A 393 4.56 10.26 -0.19
C TYR A 393 5.95 10.11 0.40
N GLY A 394 6.63 8.98 0.18
CA GLY A 394 8.06 8.81 0.46
C GLY A 394 8.91 9.86 -0.25
N LEU A 395 8.75 9.96 -1.58
CA LEU A 395 9.45 10.95 -2.40
C LEU A 395 9.06 12.39 -2.04
N GLY A 396 7.77 12.63 -1.81
CA GLY A 396 7.26 13.92 -1.35
C GLY A 396 7.94 14.36 -0.04
N GLY A 397 8.01 13.46 0.95
CA GLY A 397 8.66 13.69 2.23
C GLY A 397 10.14 14.07 2.11
N ILE A 398 10.86 13.42 1.19
CA ILE A 398 12.29 13.65 0.96
C ILE A 398 12.52 14.99 0.25
N PHE A 399 11.82 15.20 -0.86
CA PHE A 399 12.14 16.28 -1.80
C PHE A 399 11.45 17.60 -1.45
N ILE A 400 10.17 17.60 -1.06
CA ILE A 400 9.43 18.85 -0.87
C ILE A 400 10.07 19.75 0.19
N PRO A 401 10.42 19.26 1.40
CA PRO A 401 11.05 20.10 2.41
C PRO A 401 12.39 20.69 1.94
N LEU A 402 13.25 19.87 1.31
CA LEU A 402 14.54 20.30 0.79
C LEU A 402 14.44 21.32 -0.34
N LEU A 403 13.56 21.07 -1.32
CA LEU A 403 13.33 21.99 -2.44
C LEU A 403 12.70 23.29 -1.95
N THR A 404 11.85 23.23 -0.93
CA THR A 404 11.22 24.42 -0.34
C THR A 404 12.25 25.32 0.31
N ILE A 405 13.14 24.80 1.15
CA ILE A 405 14.18 25.63 1.79
C ILE A 405 15.19 26.17 0.77
N ARG A 406 15.54 25.38 -0.26
CA ARG A 406 16.39 25.83 -1.37
C ARG A 406 15.72 26.92 -2.19
N TRP A 407 14.43 26.80 -2.47
CA TRP A 407 13.64 27.86 -3.13
C TRP A 407 13.55 29.14 -2.29
N MET A 408 13.50 29.01 -0.97
CA MET A 408 13.60 30.14 -0.04
C MET A 408 15.02 30.74 0.02
N GLY A 409 15.99 30.18 -0.70
CA GLY A 409 17.36 30.69 -0.79
C GLY A 409 18.29 30.19 0.31
N TYR A 410 17.87 29.21 1.11
CA TYR A 410 18.75 28.53 2.05
C TYR A 410 19.41 27.33 1.37
N LYS A 411 20.74 27.29 1.37
CA LYS A 411 21.51 26.16 0.81
C LYS A 411 22.06 25.30 1.97
N PRO A 412 21.37 24.22 2.35
CA PRO A 412 21.83 23.35 3.43
C PRO A 412 23.17 22.70 3.06
N ASP A 413 24.05 22.51 4.07
CA ASP A 413 25.25 21.69 3.89
C ASP A 413 24.90 20.20 3.76
N THR A 414 25.90 19.37 3.42
CA THR A 414 25.72 17.93 3.24
C THR A 414 25.07 17.28 4.46
N THR A 415 25.59 17.51 5.67
CA THR A 415 25.06 16.87 6.88
C THR A 415 23.64 17.33 7.18
N HIS A 416 23.33 18.62 6.97
CA HIS A 416 21.98 19.15 7.12
C HIS A 416 21.01 18.43 6.16
N SER A 417 21.37 18.34 4.87
CA SER A 417 20.55 17.67 3.87
C SER A 417 20.34 16.19 4.18
N LEU A 418 21.39 15.48 4.61
CA LEU A 418 21.32 14.06 4.99
C LEU A 418 20.39 13.83 6.19
N VAL A 419 20.47 14.68 7.22
CA VAL A 419 19.61 14.58 8.41
C VAL A 419 18.15 14.84 8.04
N MET A 420 17.87 15.82 7.17
CA MET A 420 16.51 16.06 6.69
C MET A 420 15.93 14.86 5.93
N MET A 421 16.67 14.29 4.98
CA MET A 421 16.20 13.13 4.21
C MET A 421 16.08 11.87 5.06
N GLY A 422 17.02 11.64 5.97
CA GLY A 422 16.95 10.53 6.92
C GLY A 422 15.74 10.66 7.84
N SER A 423 15.46 11.85 8.36
CA SER A 423 14.28 12.11 9.19
C SER A 423 12.98 11.93 8.41
N ALA A 424 12.94 12.37 7.15
CA ALA A 424 11.80 12.14 6.26
C ALA A 424 11.54 10.65 6.05
N PHE A 425 12.59 9.89 5.71
CA PHE A 425 12.49 8.46 5.48
C PHE A 425 12.02 7.70 6.72
N VAL A 426 12.61 7.99 7.89
CA VAL A 426 12.16 7.41 9.17
C VAL A 426 10.72 7.81 9.49
N GLY A 427 10.33 9.07 9.23
CA GLY A 427 8.96 9.53 9.43
C GLY A 427 7.95 8.81 8.55
N VAL A 428 8.25 8.57 7.28
CA VAL A 428 7.38 7.83 6.35
C VAL A 428 7.28 6.36 6.75
N ILE A 429 8.42 5.69 6.87
CA ILE A 429 8.47 4.25 7.12
C ILE A 429 7.96 3.91 8.51
N GLY A 430 8.36 4.68 9.53
CA GLY A 430 7.88 4.50 10.89
C GLY A 430 6.37 4.71 11.01
N TRP A 431 5.80 5.67 10.28
CA TRP A 431 4.35 5.86 10.27
C TRP A 431 3.60 4.72 9.59
N SER A 432 4.13 4.21 8.48
CA SER A 432 3.57 3.05 7.80
C SER A 432 3.61 1.78 8.66
N PHE A 433 4.70 1.53 9.40
CA PHE A 433 4.81 0.37 10.29
C PHE A 433 3.89 0.44 11.51
N LEU A 434 3.49 1.64 11.94
CA LEU A 434 2.57 1.81 13.08
C LEU A 434 1.10 1.61 12.69
N GLY A 435 0.79 1.20 11.45
CA GLY A 435 -0.58 1.01 10.99
C GLY A 435 -1.36 2.32 10.74
N PHE A 436 -0.72 3.49 10.89
CA PHE A 436 -1.40 4.79 10.74
C PHE A 436 -1.50 5.29 9.29
N ALA A 437 -1.09 4.46 8.32
CA ALA A 437 -1.16 4.77 6.89
C ALA A 437 -2.43 4.15 6.29
N GLY A 438 -3.50 4.93 6.15
CA GLY A 438 -4.79 4.41 5.69
C GLY A 438 -5.84 5.50 5.46
N ALA A 439 -7.10 5.07 5.26
CA ALA A 439 -8.26 5.92 4.97
C ALA A 439 -8.63 6.86 6.14
N ASP A 440 -8.59 6.35 7.37
CA ASP A 440 -8.83 7.10 8.61
C ASP A 440 -7.54 7.73 9.17
N GLY A 441 -6.41 7.33 8.59
CA GLY A 441 -5.08 7.75 8.93
C GLY A 441 -4.62 8.99 8.17
N ILE A 442 -3.61 9.66 8.73
CA ILE A 442 -2.89 10.68 7.97
C ILE A 442 -1.93 9.98 7.01
N PHE A 443 -1.95 10.35 5.73
CA PHE A 443 -0.97 9.85 4.77
C PHE A 443 0.48 10.04 5.25
N PRO A 444 1.40 9.09 4.97
CA PRO A 444 2.80 9.16 5.41
C PRO A 444 3.57 10.44 5.03
N SER A 445 3.04 11.23 4.07
CA SER A 445 3.62 12.51 3.67
C SER A 445 3.68 13.52 4.81
N VAL A 446 2.68 13.55 5.70
CA VAL A 446 2.64 14.51 6.81
C VAL A 446 3.74 14.25 7.84
N PRO A 447 3.86 13.05 8.44
CA PRO A 447 4.97 12.77 9.37
C PRO A 447 6.33 12.82 8.65
N GLY A 448 6.42 12.39 7.39
CA GLY A 448 7.65 12.50 6.58
C GLY A 448 8.12 13.95 6.39
N MET A 449 7.25 14.80 5.82
CA MET A 449 7.58 16.22 5.62
C MET A 449 7.75 16.96 6.95
N GLY A 450 6.92 16.65 7.95
CA GLY A 450 7.00 17.20 9.29
C GLY A 450 8.35 16.92 9.95
N ALA A 451 8.78 15.66 9.94
CA ALA A 451 10.09 15.24 10.48
C ALA A 451 11.25 15.95 9.78
N ALA A 452 11.18 16.11 8.45
CA ALA A 452 12.20 16.84 7.69
C ALA A 452 12.27 18.33 8.05
N PHE A 453 11.12 19.00 8.21
CA PHE A 453 11.09 20.41 8.63
C PHE A 453 11.54 20.58 10.08
N ILE A 454 11.16 19.69 10.99
CA ILE A 454 11.64 19.68 12.38
C ILE A 454 13.17 19.55 12.38
N ALA A 455 13.70 18.57 11.64
CA ALA A 455 15.14 18.38 11.47
C ALA A 455 15.84 19.64 10.94
N HIS A 456 15.24 20.32 9.96
CA HIS A 456 15.76 21.58 9.43
C HIS A 456 15.87 22.67 10.50
N PHE A 457 14.80 22.91 11.26
CA PHE A 457 14.79 23.95 12.29
C PHE A 457 15.77 23.64 13.42
N VAL A 458 15.84 22.38 13.87
CA VAL A 458 16.79 21.93 14.90
C VAL A 458 18.23 22.10 14.41
N MET A 459 18.54 21.66 13.19
CA MET A 459 19.88 21.80 12.62
C MET A 459 20.29 23.25 12.43
N ASN A 460 19.35 24.13 12.04
CA ASN A 460 19.64 25.55 11.91
C ASN A 460 19.95 26.18 13.28
N GLN A 461 19.20 25.83 14.33
CA GLN A 461 19.45 26.33 15.69
C GLN A 461 20.81 25.86 16.24
N ILE A 462 21.19 24.60 15.99
CA ILE A 462 22.42 24.03 16.54
C ILE A 462 23.66 24.47 15.76
N ARG A 463 23.58 24.50 14.43
CA ARG A 463 24.78 24.63 13.55
C ARG A 463 24.90 25.98 12.88
N THR A 464 23.80 26.67 12.61
CA THR A 464 23.80 27.96 11.90
C THR A 464 22.84 28.97 12.53
N PRO A 465 22.98 29.28 13.84
CA PRO A 465 22.03 30.14 14.56
C PRO A 465 21.99 31.59 14.04
N GLU A 466 23.05 32.02 13.35
CA GLU A 466 23.15 33.36 12.76
C GLU A 466 22.41 33.48 11.40
N VAL A 467 22.08 32.36 10.77
CA VAL A 467 21.39 32.33 9.47
C VAL A 467 19.90 32.13 9.71
N SER A 468 19.06 32.93 9.04
CA SER A 468 17.61 32.72 9.08
C SER A 468 17.26 31.32 8.54
N SER A 469 16.46 30.56 9.28
CA SER A 469 15.95 29.25 8.83
C SER A 469 15.12 29.39 7.55
N LEU A 470 14.55 30.56 7.29
CA LEU A 470 13.78 30.82 6.07
C LEU A 470 14.67 31.34 4.92
N GLY A 471 15.99 31.14 5.02
CA GLY A 471 16.95 31.53 3.98
C GLY A 471 16.97 33.04 3.75
N ARG A 472 16.50 33.46 2.57
CA ARG A 472 16.44 34.88 2.18
C ARG A 472 15.37 35.69 2.92
N TYR A 473 14.45 35.02 3.60
CA TYR A 473 13.40 35.66 4.37
C TYR A 473 13.81 35.73 5.84
N ASN A 474 13.55 36.86 6.48
CA ASN A 474 13.69 36.97 7.93
C ASN A 474 12.41 36.51 8.62
N TRP A 475 12.54 36.01 9.85
CA TRP A 475 11.40 35.76 10.69
C TRP A 475 10.54 37.03 10.83
N PRO A 476 9.22 36.95 10.65
CA PRO A 476 8.33 38.06 10.92
C PRO A 476 8.46 38.54 12.36
N ASP A 477 8.27 39.84 12.60
CA ASP A 477 8.24 40.41 13.96
C ASP A 477 7.32 39.60 14.88
N GLY A 478 7.68 39.41 16.16
CA GLY A 478 6.91 38.55 17.08
C GLY A 478 5.42 38.92 17.20
N LYS A 479 5.06 40.20 17.02
CA LYS A 479 3.65 40.64 16.97
C LYS A 479 2.93 40.18 15.69
N LYS A 480 3.60 40.21 14.53
CA LYS A 480 3.06 39.69 13.27
C LYS A 480 2.96 38.18 13.32
N LEU A 481 3.96 37.51 13.90
CA LEU A 481 3.96 36.07 14.10
C LEU A 481 2.78 35.64 14.99
N GLY A 482 2.57 36.34 16.12
CA GLY A 482 1.43 36.10 17.01
C GLY A 482 0.09 36.37 16.32
N ALA A 483 -0.01 37.42 15.49
CA ALA A 483 -1.21 37.70 14.72
C ALA A 483 -1.51 36.62 13.68
N VAL A 484 -0.51 36.20 12.89
CA VAL A 484 -0.64 35.13 11.90
C VAL A 484 -0.98 33.80 12.58
N GLY A 485 -0.27 33.45 13.65
CA GLY A 485 -0.54 32.24 14.43
C GLY A 485 -1.94 32.23 15.03
N SER A 486 -2.44 33.38 15.50
CA SER A 486 -3.82 33.50 15.99
C SER A 486 -4.85 33.33 14.88
N VAL A 487 -4.60 33.89 13.68
CA VAL A 487 -5.49 33.73 12.53
C VAL A 487 -5.54 32.27 12.06
N ILE A 488 -4.38 31.61 11.97
CA ILE A 488 -4.30 30.18 11.64
C ILE A 488 -4.99 29.35 12.72
N GLY A 489 -4.68 29.59 13.99
CA GLY A 489 -5.30 28.87 15.11
C GLY A 489 -6.82 29.02 15.15
N LEU A 490 -7.35 30.24 14.92
CA LEU A 490 -8.80 30.47 14.83
C LEU A 490 -9.43 29.77 13.61
N ALA A 491 -8.74 29.72 12.48
CA ALA A 491 -9.22 29.01 11.30
C ALA A 491 -9.27 27.49 11.53
N LEU A 492 -8.22 26.92 12.14
CA LEU A 492 -8.16 25.51 12.51
C LEU A 492 -9.25 25.17 13.53
N LEU A 493 -9.38 25.96 14.60
CA LEU A 493 -10.44 25.79 15.60
C LEU A 493 -11.84 25.89 14.97
N GLY A 494 -12.04 26.82 14.04
CA GLY A 494 -13.30 26.93 13.31
C GLY A 494 -13.58 25.70 12.45
N GLY A 495 -12.55 25.14 11.82
CA GLY A 495 -12.63 23.88 11.06
C GLY A 495 -13.00 22.69 11.96
N GLU A 496 -12.32 22.52 13.09
CA GLU A 496 -12.59 21.42 14.04
C GLU A 496 -13.97 21.55 14.69
N VAL A 497 -14.36 22.75 15.12
CA VAL A 497 -15.70 22.97 15.70
C VAL A 497 -16.78 22.75 14.65
N GLY A 498 -16.56 23.21 13.41
CA GLY A 498 -17.47 22.93 12.31
C GLY A 498 -17.59 21.43 12.03
N TYR A 499 -16.47 20.71 12.03
CA TYR A 499 -16.42 19.27 11.88
C TYR A 499 -17.18 18.56 13.01
N LEU A 500 -16.90 18.85 14.29
CA LEU A 500 -17.58 18.21 15.42
C LEU A 500 -19.11 18.45 15.45
N VAL A 501 -19.61 19.49 14.78
CA VAL A 501 -21.05 19.80 14.70
C VAL A 501 -21.72 19.17 13.47
N SER A 502 -20.95 18.83 12.44
CA SER A 502 -21.46 18.41 11.12
C SER A 502 -20.90 17.07 10.64
N ALA A 503 -19.99 16.45 11.39
CA ALA A 503 -19.48 15.13 11.10
C ALA A 503 -20.64 14.13 11.16
N PRO A 504 -20.74 13.23 10.18
CA PRO A 504 -21.74 12.18 10.24
C PRO A 504 -21.40 11.19 11.35
N ASP A 505 -22.43 10.52 11.84
CA ASP A 505 -22.26 9.37 12.74
C ASP A 505 -21.54 8.26 11.96
N SER A 506 -20.74 7.47 12.65
CA SER A 506 -20.03 6.35 12.06
C SER A 506 -21.00 5.24 11.63
N SER A 507 -20.58 4.47 10.63
CA SER A 507 -21.32 3.33 10.12
C SER A 507 -20.38 2.15 9.91
N ASP A 508 -20.93 0.93 9.99
CA ASP A 508 -20.22 -0.35 9.88
C ASP A 508 -19.51 -0.57 8.51
N SER A 509 -19.61 0.36 7.53
CA SER A 509 -18.97 0.18 6.21
C SER A 509 -17.69 0.99 5.98
N MET A 510 -17.33 1.89 6.89
CA MET A 510 -16.14 2.73 6.76
C MET A 510 -14.98 2.33 7.68
N GLY A 511 -15.13 1.31 8.54
CA GLY A 511 -14.04 0.84 9.40
C GLY A 511 -13.40 1.96 10.25
N GLY A 512 -14.22 2.93 10.69
CA GLY A 512 -13.76 4.07 11.49
C GLY A 512 -13.28 3.66 12.88
N VAL A 513 -12.58 4.56 13.58
CA VAL A 513 -12.16 4.31 14.98
C VAL A 513 -13.27 4.76 15.92
N GLY A 514 -13.87 3.82 16.65
CA GLY A 514 -15.09 4.07 17.42
C GLY A 514 -15.19 3.25 18.71
N ASP A 515 -16.33 3.37 19.38
CA ASP A 515 -16.75 2.43 20.41
C ASP A 515 -17.56 1.32 19.72
N TYR A 516 -17.11 0.08 19.84
CA TYR A 516 -17.69 -1.08 19.17
C TYR A 516 -18.19 -2.09 20.19
N THR A 517 -19.38 -2.62 19.96
CA THR A 517 -19.87 -3.86 20.56
C THR A 517 -19.39 -5.05 19.74
N ILE A 518 -18.85 -6.06 20.41
CA ILE A 518 -18.37 -7.29 19.80
C ILE A 518 -19.27 -8.40 20.33
N ASP A 519 -20.05 -9.02 19.44
CA ASP A 519 -20.79 -10.23 19.76
C ASP A 519 -19.99 -11.41 19.22
N SER A 520 -19.42 -12.22 20.11
CA SER A 520 -18.56 -13.34 19.75
C SER A 520 -19.08 -14.64 20.35
N THR A 521 -19.07 -15.70 19.55
CA THR A 521 -19.44 -17.05 19.94
C THR A 521 -18.31 -18.01 19.57
N LEU A 522 -17.75 -18.68 20.58
CA LEU A 522 -16.72 -19.70 20.37
C LEU A 522 -17.39 -21.06 20.19
N PHE A 523 -17.15 -21.68 19.03
CA PHE A 523 -17.52 -23.05 18.72
C PHE A 523 -16.32 -23.98 18.92
N VAL A 524 -16.61 -25.23 19.24
CA VAL A 524 -15.62 -26.29 19.40
C VAL A 524 -16.00 -27.42 18.47
N ASP A 525 -15.09 -27.80 17.58
CA ASP A 525 -15.29 -28.89 16.63
C ASP A 525 -14.28 -30.01 16.91
N ASP A 526 -14.77 -31.26 17.00
CA ASP A 526 -13.92 -32.43 17.24
C ASP A 526 -13.19 -32.78 15.95
N PHE A 527 -11.90 -32.47 15.90
CA PHE A 527 -11.08 -32.58 14.70
C PHE A 527 -10.46 -33.98 14.54
N ALA A 528 -9.94 -34.53 15.63
CA ALA A 528 -9.38 -35.88 15.65
C ALA A 528 -9.56 -36.52 17.03
N ASP A 529 -9.82 -37.82 17.07
CA ASP A 529 -9.80 -38.61 18.30
C ASP A 529 -9.07 -39.93 18.07
N GLY A 530 -8.65 -40.57 19.17
CA GLY A 530 -7.97 -41.85 19.10
C GLY A 530 -7.50 -42.36 20.45
N THR A 531 -6.89 -43.54 20.40
CA THR A 531 -6.29 -44.23 21.55
C THR A 531 -4.93 -44.72 21.13
N GLU A 532 -3.88 -44.36 21.87
CA GLU A 532 -2.50 -44.79 21.61
C GLU A 532 -1.88 -45.37 22.87
N TYR A 533 -1.12 -46.45 22.72
CA TYR A 533 -0.34 -47.03 23.81
C TYR A 533 1.12 -46.55 23.71
N VAL A 534 1.58 -45.82 24.72
CA VAL A 534 2.91 -45.19 24.73
C VAL A 534 3.79 -45.92 25.75
N MET A 535 4.92 -46.49 25.30
CA MET A 535 5.85 -47.22 26.17
C MET A 535 6.63 -46.26 27.08
N ASP A 536 7.06 -46.77 28.24
CA ASP A 536 7.89 -46.01 29.19
C ASP A 536 9.13 -45.37 28.53
N GLY A 537 9.22 -44.03 28.63
CA GLY A 537 10.32 -43.23 28.12
C GLY A 537 10.29 -42.98 26.60
N ASP A 538 9.26 -43.44 25.89
CA ASP A 538 9.06 -43.17 24.46
C ASP A 538 8.13 -41.95 24.23
N THR A 539 8.26 -41.34 23.05
CA THR A 539 7.37 -40.28 22.56
C THR A 539 6.67 -40.75 21.29
N VAL A 540 5.35 -40.70 21.28
CA VAL A 540 4.53 -40.93 20.08
C VAL A 540 4.18 -39.58 19.47
N THR A 541 4.38 -39.44 18.16
CA THR A 541 4.05 -38.23 17.39
C THR A 541 2.91 -38.54 16.42
N LEU A 542 1.84 -37.78 16.52
CA LEU A 542 0.64 -37.88 15.69
C LEU A 542 0.52 -36.63 14.83
N GLU A 543 0.29 -36.80 13.53
CA GLU A 543 0.15 -35.70 12.57
C GLU A 543 -1.29 -35.63 12.03
N PHE A 544 -1.85 -34.44 12.04
CA PHE A 544 -3.19 -34.14 11.53
C PHE A 544 -3.12 -32.99 10.53
N ASN A 545 -4.09 -32.90 9.62
CA ASN A 545 -4.16 -31.79 8.67
C ASN A 545 -5.60 -31.39 8.34
N THR A 546 -5.91 -30.10 8.47
CA THR A 546 -7.26 -29.55 8.27
C THR A 546 -7.72 -29.59 6.80
N ASP A 547 -6.81 -29.76 5.83
CA ASP A 547 -7.12 -29.97 4.40
C ASP A 547 -8.03 -31.19 4.16
N THR A 548 -8.12 -32.09 5.14
CA THR A 548 -8.96 -33.28 5.08
C THR A 548 -10.43 -33.01 5.41
N ILE A 549 -10.75 -31.82 5.95
CA ILE A 549 -12.10 -31.45 6.37
C ILE A 549 -12.85 -30.85 5.18
N THR A 550 -13.86 -31.57 4.67
CA THR A 550 -14.66 -31.14 3.51
C THR A 550 -15.98 -30.43 3.87
N SER A 551 -16.32 -30.39 5.16
CA SER A 551 -17.57 -29.81 5.68
C SER A 551 -17.50 -28.31 5.91
N TRP A 552 -16.30 -27.75 5.96
CA TRP A 552 -16.07 -26.33 6.17
C TRP A 552 -16.19 -25.60 4.83
N GLU A 553 -16.84 -24.43 4.82
CA GLU A 553 -16.60 -23.47 3.75
C GLU A 553 -15.19 -22.91 3.98
N ASN A 554 -14.39 -22.67 2.93
CA ASN A 554 -13.03 -22.11 3.05
C ASN A 554 -13.07 -20.65 3.60
N GLY A 555 -13.39 -20.49 4.89
CA GLY A 555 -13.67 -19.21 5.54
C GLY A 555 -14.05 -19.29 7.03
N ASP A 556 -14.00 -20.46 7.68
CA ASP A 556 -14.18 -20.56 9.14
C ASP A 556 -12.91 -20.08 9.88
N ASN A 557 -13.09 -19.18 10.86
CA ASN A 557 -11.99 -18.57 11.62
C ASN A 557 -11.54 -19.49 12.77
N VAL A 558 -10.58 -20.39 12.47
CA VAL A 558 -9.95 -21.27 13.47
C VAL A 558 -8.93 -20.46 14.27
N VAL A 559 -9.22 -20.23 15.54
CA VAL A 559 -8.46 -19.32 16.42
C VAL A 559 -7.65 -20.01 17.53
N GLY A 560 -7.73 -21.34 17.59
CA GLY A 560 -7.01 -22.12 18.58
C GLY A 560 -7.23 -23.62 18.44
N VAL A 561 -6.46 -24.38 19.22
CA VAL A 561 -6.59 -25.83 19.33
C VAL A 561 -6.58 -26.24 20.79
N ARG A 562 -7.46 -27.17 21.15
CA ARG A 562 -7.57 -27.76 22.48
C ARG A 562 -7.37 -29.27 22.39
N VAL A 563 -6.55 -29.82 23.27
CA VAL A 563 -6.34 -31.26 23.39
C VAL A 563 -6.86 -31.73 24.75
N LEU A 564 -7.70 -32.76 24.73
CA LEU A 564 -8.14 -33.49 25.90
C LEU A 564 -7.47 -34.85 25.88
N MET A 565 -6.84 -35.23 26.98
CA MET A 565 -6.30 -36.58 27.15
C MET A 565 -6.84 -37.17 28.44
N ALA A 566 -7.18 -38.46 28.39
CA ALA A 566 -7.56 -39.28 29.52
C ALA A 566 -6.74 -40.56 29.50
N PHE A 567 -6.24 -40.94 30.67
CA PHE A 567 -5.35 -42.07 30.82
C PHE A 567 -5.64 -42.75 32.17
N ASP A 568 -5.70 -44.08 32.13
CA ASP A 568 -6.07 -44.92 33.26
C ASP A 568 -4.87 -45.77 33.63
N GLU A 569 -4.66 -45.97 34.93
CA GLU A 569 -3.57 -46.81 35.44
C GLU A 569 -3.70 -48.28 34.99
N ASP A 570 -2.72 -48.76 34.23
CA ASP A 570 -2.67 -50.14 33.75
C ASP A 570 -1.74 -51.08 34.56
N GLU A 571 -1.05 -50.55 35.58
CA GLU A 571 -0.04 -51.27 36.36
C GLU A 571 -0.50 -52.68 36.78
N THR A 572 0.29 -53.70 36.42
CA THR A 572 0.01 -55.08 36.84
C THR A 572 0.87 -55.50 38.03
N SER A 573 0.22 -55.96 39.10
CA SER A 573 0.92 -56.37 40.32
C SER A 573 0.94 -57.90 40.52
N SER A 574 2.05 -58.39 41.09
CA SER A 574 2.21 -59.80 41.46
C SER A 574 2.70 -59.96 42.91
N GLY A 575 2.03 -60.80 43.70
CA GLY A 575 2.36 -61.07 45.11
C GLY A 575 1.32 -60.56 46.11
N PHE A 576 1.75 -60.15 47.32
CA PHE A 576 0.86 -59.63 48.37
C PHE A 576 0.66 -58.10 48.22
N CYS A 577 0.03 -57.68 47.12
CA CYS A 577 -0.18 -56.28 46.78
C CYS A 577 -1.59 -55.80 47.18
N THR A 578 -1.70 -54.55 47.65
CA THR A 578 -2.98 -53.83 47.87
C THR A 578 -3.05 -52.70 46.85
N ALA A 579 -4.23 -52.39 46.30
CA ALA A 579 -4.45 -51.38 45.25
C ALA A 579 -4.00 -49.93 45.57
N SER A 580 -3.45 -49.67 46.76
CA SER A 580 -2.95 -48.38 47.21
C SER A 580 -1.43 -48.22 47.05
N ASN A 581 -0.79 -49.06 46.21
CA ASN A 581 0.67 -49.15 46.10
C ASN A 581 1.19 -48.89 44.69
N ASN A 582 0.33 -48.52 43.74
CA ASN A 582 0.75 -48.05 42.43
C ASN A 582 1.55 -46.76 42.60
N ALA A 583 2.64 -46.60 41.86
CA ALA A 583 3.27 -45.30 41.72
C ALA A 583 2.58 -44.54 40.59
N ALA A 584 2.77 -43.23 40.56
CA ALA A 584 2.07 -42.38 39.63
C ALA A 584 2.93 -42.17 38.39
N ASP A 585 2.35 -42.44 37.23
CA ASP A 585 2.97 -42.19 35.94
C ASP A 585 2.72 -40.76 35.52
N THR A 586 3.70 -40.24 34.80
CA THR A 586 3.71 -38.86 34.34
C THR A 586 3.47 -38.85 32.84
N ILE A 587 2.38 -38.23 32.43
CA ILE A 587 1.99 -38.07 31.03
C ILE A 587 2.26 -36.62 30.64
N THR A 588 3.01 -36.43 29.56
CA THR A 588 3.29 -35.12 28.98
C THR A 588 2.74 -35.06 27.57
N GLY A 589 1.95 -34.03 27.27
CA GLY A 589 1.41 -33.79 25.93
C GLY A 589 1.85 -32.43 25.41
N THR A 590 2.28 -32.39 24.15
CA THR A 590 2.64 -31.16 23.45
C THR A 590 1.88 -31.09 22.13
N ILE A 591 1.11 -30.01 21.93
CA ILE A 591 0.47 -29.71 20.64
C ILE A 591 1.30 -28.63 19.95
N ILE A 592 1.55 -28.82 18.66
CA ILE A 592 2.34 -27.90 17.82
C ILE A 592 1.56 -27.60 16.55
N HIS A 593 1.40 -26.31 16.27
CA HIS A 593 0.89 -25.79 15.00
C HIS A 593 1.72 -24.57 14.61
N ASP A 594 2.52 -24.71 13.57
CA ASP A 594 3.49 -23.69 13.12
C ASP A 594 4.38 -23.12 14.24
N GLU A 595 4.11 -21.88 14.68
CA GLU A 595 4.84 -21.23 15.78
C GLU A 595 4.13 -21.30 17.14
N TYR A 596 2.93 -21.88 17.18
CA TYR A 596 2.13 -22.05 18.39
C TYR A 596 2.36 -23.46 18.96
N ASP A 597 2.98 -23.52 20.13
CA ASP A 597 3.15 -24.75 20.90
C ASP A 597 2.67 -24.57 22.34
N GLU A 598 2.03 -25.61 22.87
CA GLU A 598 1.67 -25.67 24.30
C GLU A 598 1.93 -27.08 24.81
N THR A 599 2.63 -27.16 25.96
CA THR A 599 2.95 -28.40 26.65
C THR A 599 2.29 -28.42 28.01
N SER A 600 1.59 -29.51 28.32
CA SER A 600 1.05 -29.76 29.65
C SER A 600 1.50 -31.13 30.16
N GLN A 601 1.47 -31.31 31.47
CA GLN A 601 1.91 -32.51 32.14
C GLN A 601 1.00 -32.78 33.34
N ASP A 602 0.52 -34.01 33.47
CA ASP A 602 -0.25 -34.47 34.63
C ASP A 602 0.09 -35.93 34.97
N SER A 603 -0.47 -36.45 36.05
CA SER A 603 -0.21 -37.81 36.54
C SER A 603 -1.49 -38.55 36.91
N ASN A 604 -1.46 -39.87 36.79
CA ASN A 604 -2.56 -40.79 37.07
C ASN A 604 -2.65 -41.22 38.55
N ALA A 605 -2.00 -40.49 39.47
CA ALA A 605 -1.75 -40.85 40.89
C ALA A 605 -2.94 -41.34 41.74
N ASN A 606 -4.18 -41.25 41.25
CA ASN A 606 -5.40 -41.73 41.90
C ASN A 606 -6.08 -42.92 41.17
N GLY A 607 -5.39 -43.58 40.23
CA GLY A 607 -5.96 -44.65 39.41
C GLY A 607 -6.44 -44.22 38.02
N GLN A 608 -6.66 -42.92 37.83
CA GLN A 608 -7.10 -42.29 36.57
C GLN A 608 -6.57 -40.85 36.55
N GLY A 609 -6.18 -40.36 35.37
CA GLY A 609 -5.79 -38.98 35.13
C GLY A 609 -6.45 -38.43 33.87
N ALA A 610 -6.62 -37.11 33.84
CA ALA A 610 -7.12 -36.41 32.66
C ALA A 610 -6.54 -35.01 32.62
N MET A 611 -6.09 -34.59 31.45
CA MET A 611 -5.51 -33.28 31.22
C MET A 611 -6.16 -32.60 30.02
N VAL A 612 -6.29 -31.28 30.13
CA VAL A 612 -6.77 -30.41 29.06
C VAL A 612 -5.80 -29.26 28.92
N PHE A 613 -5.35 -29.00 27.72
CA PHE A 613 -4.49 -27.87 27.40
C PHE A 613 -4.87 -27.34 26.03
N GLU A 614 -4.69 -26.04 25.85
CA GLU A 614 -5.07 -25.34 24.63
C GLU A 614 -4.07 -24.22 24.35
N THR A 615 -3.90 -23.94 23.07
CA THR A 615 -3.21 -22.73 22.60
C THR A 615 -4.17 -21.94 21.72
N ILE A 616 -4.15 -20.63 21.87
CA ILE A 616 -5.01 -19.69 21.15
C ILE A 616 -4.15 -18.60 20.53
N TRP A 617 -4.55 -18.13 19.35
CA TRP A 617 -3.83 -17.11 18.59
C TRP A 617 -4.71 -15.91 18.24
N TYR A 618 -5.79 -15.71 18.99
CA TYR A 618 -6.65 -14.52 18.93
C TYR A 618 -6.67 -13.77 20.27
N ASN A 619 -7.10 -12.51 20.24
CA ASN A 619 -7.27 -11.71 21.45
C ASN A 619 -8.55 -12.08 22.21
N SER A 620 -8.49 -13.14 23.01
CA SER A 620 -9.62 -13.61 23.83
C SER A 620 -10.15 -12.55 24.79
N THR A 621 -9.30 -11.66 25.29
CA THR A 621 -9.74 -10.57 26.20
C THR A 621 -10.65 -9.58 25.48
N LEU A 622 -10.40 -9.30 24.20
CA LEU A 622 -11.23 -8.43 23.36
C LEU A 622 -12.55 -9.11 22.98
N ALA A 623 -12.50 -10.41 22.67
CA ALA A 623 -13.70 -11.20 22.40
C ALA A 623 -14.63 -11.28 23.62
N GLU A 624 -14.07 -11.49 24.82
CA GLU A 624 -14.83 -11.63 26.07
C GLU A 624 -15.33 -10.29 26.65
N SER A 625 -14.61 -9.18 26.43
CA SER A 625 -15.04 -7.88 26.93
C SER A 625 -16.36 -7.42 26.30
N GLY A 626 -16.65 -7.91 25.09
CA GLY A 626 -17.83 -7.59 24.29
C GLY A 626 -17.91 -6.12 23.87
N ASN A 627 -16.91 -5.32 24.22
CA ASN A 627 -16.81 -3.89 23.90
C ASN A 627 -15.34 -3.51 23.68
N SER A 628 -15.11 -2.68 22.68
CA SER A 628 -13.83 -2.02 22.42
C SER A 628 -14.04 -0.51 22.31
N SER A 629 -13.01 0.27 22.67
CA SER A 629 -13.06 1.74 22.59
C SER A 629 -11.77 2.26 21.98
N GLY A 630 -11.86 3.07 20.94
CA GLY A 630 -10.70 3.72 20.31
C GLY A 630 -9.86 2.80 19.43
N LEU A 631 -10.46 1.70 18.96
CA LEU A 631 -9.95 0.84 17.89
C LEU A 631 -10.86 0.98 16.67
N SER A 632 -10.33 0.76 15.47
CA SER A 632 -11.17 0.58 14.28
C SER A 632 -11.72 -0.83 14.17
N GLU A 633 -12.79 -0.99 13.38
CA GLU A 633 -13.32 -2.31 13.01
C GLU A 633 -12.22 -3.22 12.44
N ALA A 634 -11.39 -2.72 11.52
CA ALA A 634 -10.26 -3.48 10.98
C ALA A 634 -9.19 -3.82 12.03
N GLU A 635 -8.96 -2.97 13.04
CA GLU A 635 -8.06 -3.26 14.16
C GLU A 635 -8.66 -4.30 15.14
N ILE A 636 -9.98 -4.38 15.21
CA ILE A 636 -10.70 -5.40 15.99
C ILE A 636 -10.69 -6.73 15.23
N GLU A 637 -11.03 -6.72 13.93
CA GLU A 637 -10.97 -7.87 13.04
C GLU A 637 -9.55 -8.45 13.02
N ALA A 638 -8.50 -7.65 12.82
CA ALA A 638 -7.12 -8.14 12.86
C ALA A 638 -6.65 -8.71 14.21
N GLN A 639 -7.44 -8.53 15.29
CA GLN A 639 -7.17 -9.13 16.60
C GLN A 639 -8.04 -10.35 16.90
N LEU A 640 -9.13 -10.54 16.16
CA LEU A 640 -10.09 -11.64 16.35
C LEU A 640 -9.98 -12.69 15.23
N ASP A 641 -9.63 -12.26 14.03
CA ASP A 641 -9.43 -13.10 12.86
C ASP A 641 -8.02 -13.71 12.85
N ALA A 642 -7.95 -14.99 12.55
CA ALA A 642 -6.71 -15.72 12.37
C ALA A 642 -6.19 -15.64 10.92
N ASP A 643 -6.93 -15.05 9.96
CA ASP A 643 -6.51 -14.90 8.55
C ASP A 643 -6.07 -16.22 7.87
N GLY A 644 -6.56 -17.35 8.38
CA GLY A 644 -6.18 -18.70 7.92
C GLY A 644 -4.94 -19.29 8.58
N ASP A 645 -4.31 -18.61 9.54
CA ASP A 645 -3.17 -19.12 10.32
C ASP A 645 -3.52 -20.35 11.16
N GLY A 646 -4.80 -20.62 11.41
CA GLY A 646 -5.27 -21.84 12.07
C GLY A 646 -5.47 -23.04 11.13
N LEU A 647 -5.13 -22.92 9.85
CA LEU A 647 -5.29 -23.99 8.86
C LEU A 647 -3.93 -24.63 8.52
N GLY A 648 -3.92 -25.95 8.35
CA GLY A 648 -2.75 -26.69 7.90
C GLY A 648 -2.45 -27.87 8.79
N ALA A 649 -1.16 -28.10 9.04
CA ALA A 649 -0.66 -29.28 9.75
C ALA A 649 -0.58 -29.06 11.26
N TYR A 650 -1.01 -30.06 12.02
CA TYR A 650 -0.96 -30.12 13.48
C TYR A 650 -0.16 -31.34 13.91
N THR A 651 0.63 -31.21 14.97
CA THR A 651 1.43 -32.31 15.53
C THR A 651 1.17 -32.44 17.02
N LEU A 652 0.70 -33.60 17.46
CA LEU A 652 0.55 -33.94 18.88
C LEU A 652 1.65 -34.93 19.28
N GLU A 653 2.49 -34.54 20.23
CA GLU A 653 3.49 -35.40 20.84
C GLU A 653 3.02 -35.83 22.23
N ILE A 654 3.07 -37.12 22.51
CA ILE A 654 2.69 -37.71 23.80
C ILE A 654 3.87 -38.51 24.34
N THR A 655 4.31 -38.18 25.55
CA THR A 655 5.39 -38.87 26.27
C THR A 655 4.87 -39.40 27.60
N VAL A 656 5.24 -40.64 27.91
CA VAL A 656 4.91 -41.29 29.18
C VAL A 656 6.20 -41.64 29.92
N GLU A 657 6.30 -41.20 31.17
CA GLU A 657 7.31 -41.66 32.13
C GLU A 657 6.59 -42.50 33.20
N ALA A 658 6.77 -43.81 33.13
CA ALA A 658 6.14 -44.78 34.02
C ALA A 658 7.01 -45.06 35.25
N ASP A 659 6.43 -45.20 36.45
CA ASP A 659 7.16 -45.54 37.67
C ASP A 659 6.53 -46.75 38.36
N ALA A 660 7.17 -47.92 38.23
CA ALA A 660 6.70 -49.12 38.88
C ALA A 660 6.87 -49.03 40.42
N GLY A 661 5.75 -48.95 41.14
CA GLY A 661 5.72 -48.98 42.60
C GLY A 661 6.30 -50.28 43.20
N GLY A 662 6.71 -50.25 44.48
CA GLY A 662 7.23 -51.48 45.10
C GLY A 662 7.46 -51.48 46.62
N ARG A 663 7.23 -52.64 47.24
CA ARG A 663 7.61 -52.96 48.63
C ARG A 663 8.14 -54.39 48.73
N PRO A 664 8.93 -54.75 49.76
CA PRO A 664 9.45 -56.11 49.91
C PRO A 664 8.32 -57.17 49.90
N GLY A 665 8.26 -57.99 48.85
CA GLY A 665 7.23 -59.04 48.67
C GLY A 665 6.09 -58.70 47.68
N CYS A 666 6.15 -57.54 47.02
CA CYS A 666 5.24 -57.11 45.96
C CYS A 666 6.07 -56.52 44.80
N THR A 667 5.85 -57.02 43.58
CA THR A 667 6.50 -56.54 42.35
C THR A 667 5.42 -56.08 41.38
N HIS A 668 5.49 -54.81 41.00
CA HIS A 668 4.69 -54.21 39.92
C HIS A 668 5.46 -54.29 38.60
N SER A 669 4.74 -54.44 37.49
CA SER A 669 5.25 -54.30 36.13
C SER A 669 4.42 -53.22 35.47
N ASP A 670 5.12 -52.22 34.96
CA ASP A 670 4.58 -51.08 34.27
C ASP A 670 5.48 -50.85 33.05
N ASP A 671 4.89 -50.97 31.86
CA ASP A 671 5.60 -50.96 30.59
C ASP A 671 5.20 -49.74 29.71
N GLY A 672 4.28 -48.87 30.19
CA GLY A 672 3.70 -47.76 29.44
C GLY A 672 2.21 -47.55 29.72
N GLU A 673 1.59 -46.57 29.06
CA GLU A 673 0.19 -46.20 29.31
C GLU A 673 -0.69 -46.09 28.06
N GLU A 674 -1.97 -46.44 28.21
CA GLU A 674 -3.00 -46.23 27.18
C GLU A 674 -3.61 -44.83 27.31
N ILE A 675 -3.37 -43.98 26.30
CA ILE A 675 -3.81 -42.60 26.27
C ILE A 675 -4.97 -42.45 25.27
N ASN A 676 -6.15 -42.09 25.77
CA ASN A 676 -7.26 -41.62 24.95
C ASN A 676 -7.13 -40.12 24.73
N TYR A 677 -7.08 -39.68 23.48
CA TYR A 677 -6.97 -38.26 23.15
C TYR A 677 -8.10 -37.78 22.24
N THR A 678 -8.44 -36.50 22.37
CA THR A 678 -9.34 -35.77 21.48
C THR A 678 -8.74 -34.40 21.21
N VAL A 679 -8.47 -34.11 19.94
CA VAL A 679 -8.02 -32.81 19.44
C VAL A 679 -9.25 -32.07 18.93
N GLN A 680 -9.50 -30.90 19.49
CA GLN A 680 -10.62 -30.02 19.15
C GLN A 680 -10.09 -28.72 18.57
N LEU A 681 -10.73 -28.22 17.53
CA LEU A 681 -10.44 -26.90 16.95
C LEU A 681 -11.41 -25.87 17.54
N LEU A 682 -10.87 -24.71 17.88
CA LEU A 682 -11.63 -23.58 18.42
C LEU A 682 -11.95 -22.63 17.28
N ILE A 683 -13.24 -22.47 16.97
CA ILE A 683 -13.72 -21.66 15.85
C ILE A 683 -14.42 -20.44 16.43
N LEU A 684 -13.96 -19.24 16.10
CA LEU A 684 -14.56 -18.00 16.58
C LEU A 684 -15.46 -17.41 15.50
N ASP A 685 -16.77 -17.42 15.77
CA ASP A 685 -17.73 -16.62 15.03
C ASP A 685 -17.92 -15.30 15.76
N TYR A 686 -17.80 -14.18 15.05
CA TYR A 686 -17.93 -12.87 15.66
C TYR A 686 -18.59 -11.88 14.71
N THR A 687 -19.29 -10.92 15.30
CA THR A 687 -19.80 -9.74 14.62
C THR A 687 -19.38 -8.50 15.38
N VAL A 688 -18.87 -7.52 14.63
CA VAL A 688 -18.50 -6.21 15.15
C VAL A 688 -19.58 -5.23 14.74
N GLY A 689 -20.05 -4.40 15.67
CA GLY A 689 -21.02 -3.36 15.38
C GLY A 689 -20.84 -2.18 16.31
N LEU A 690 -21.24 -0.99 15.89
CA LEU A 690 -21.07 0.23 16.70
C LEU A 690 -21.87 0.19 18.01
N ALA A 691 -21.23 0.57 19.11
CA ALA A 691 -21.86 0.67 20.42
C ALA A 691 -22.81 1.89 20.44
N SER A 692 -24.11 1.64 20.47
CA SER A 692 -25.17 2.66 20.44
C SER A 692 -25.27 3.54 21.69
#